data_AF-A0A9E5GU50-F1
#
_entry.id   AF-A0A9E5GU50-F1
#
_cell.length_a   1.000
_cell.length_b   1.000
_cell.length_c   1.000
_cell.angle_alpha   90.00
_cell.angle_beta   90.00
_cell.angle_gamma   90.00
#
_symmetry.space_group_name_H-M   'P 1'
#
loop_
_entity.id
_entity.type
_entity.pdbx_description
1 polymer ?
#
loop_
_entity_poly.entity_id
_entity_poly.type
_entity_poly.pdbx_seq_one_letter_code
_entity_poly.pdbx_strand_id
1 'polypeptide(L)'
;MHDTTHIKMPAVEPLVRYVADGVQTVFQYPFPIFASEDMAVYFDGARQYAGFDVSDAGMTQGGYVTFDIPPLNGRVITLERVLPLERVTDFLEGGDFSAKAINNELDYLMASLQQIQRGDNVTLKYSDHEVPSRTTMPPRGDRANKALGFDGNGDPIAVSLEGAIAASGFMPLGIGAVNRTAQDKYAESISVKDFGAKGDGLTDDTLAFQQALTAYDSIFIPQGNYLISSTITIGHRQTLIGAGQTSLITCQNKNFNAIEVVSDYAQIANLRIDGGDIGIKLYGRDRPCVQTAVRDVVLRQQNIGVQLDGFNDTNKPTYWNNFDRVLVEQPAVHGFHLTRSGGGDTPNANKFYACRSYSLSAPMSGAGFYIEAGQFNNAFIDCEANVDGTAQGCFIVGSQCNKTLFINPYAESFNQVPNIKLEAGSIETAIYNLLSVSDGSAIWDLSGGEYTAYNAGFPFKNRLQKTTVTDLNATLQRYDTEYLDASGSVTLDTSHSVHLVSSFGGALTVHLPKASDAVGAMMVVKKIDSSKNVITVSEDNGAGPDSRNYYLGSENDYVSMISNGTEWFVIASNRSAGNTRFYDGNGIYDIDMAVDTYLLSSFGGALEARLPPANAPEAVGRTVTIKKTDVSSNVITVSELGGAGPDGFAQPLTSQHKAITCVSDGGQWYIISKF
;
A
#
# COMPACT_ATOMS: atom_id res chain seq x y z
N MET A 1 48.57 79.90 -50.69
CA MET A 1 48.53 78.46 -51.00
C MET A 1 48.85 77.73 -49.71
N HIS A 2 47.87 77.05 -49.11
CA HIS A 2 48.12 76.24 -47.92
C HIS A 2 49.03 75.08 -48.32
N ASP A 3 50.21 75.01 -47.70
CA ASP A 3 51.13 73.89 -47.83
C ASP A 3 50.47 72.63 -47.26
N THR A 4 50.11 71.69 -48.13
CA THR A 4 49.46 70.43 -47.80
C THR A 4 50.46 69.30 -47.51
N THR A 5 51.73 69.61 -47.24
CA THR A 5 52.83 68.62 -47.17
C THR A 5 53.11 68.04 -45.78
N HIS A 6 52.20 68.16 -44.81
CA HIS A 6 52.30 67.48 -43.51
C HIS A 6 51.23 66.39 -43.36
N ILE A 7 51.58 65.35 -42.60
CA ILE A 7 50.66 64.26 -42.25
C ILE A 7 49.53 64.85 -41.42
N LYS A 8 48.27 64.43 -41.63
CA LYS A 8 47.17 64.74 -40.71
C LYS A 8 46.84 63.49 -39.92
N MET A 9 46.45 63.64 -38.66
CA MET A 9 45.97 62.51 -37.84
C MET A 9 44.44 62.35 -37.90
N PRO A 10 43.89 61.45 -38.73
CA PRO A 10 42.47 61.14 -38.72
C PRO A 10 42.09 60.33 -37.48
N ALA A 11 40.81 60.38 -37.09
CA ALA A 11 40.24 59.59 -36.00
C ALA A 11 40.01 58.13 -36.43
N VAL A 12 41.10 57.41 -36.69
CA VAL A 12 41.10 55.98 -37.05
C VAL A 12 41.89 55.19 -36.02
N GLU A 13 41.50 53.94 -35.80
CA GLU A 13 42.28 53.04 -34.95
C GLU A 13 43.62 52.73 -35.65
N PRO A 14 44.78 52.90 -34.98
CA PRO A 14 46.10 52.69 -35.59
C PRO A 14 46.47 51.19 -35.66
N LEU A 15 45.49 50.34 -35.97
CA LEU A 15 45.62 48.89 -36.05
C LEU A 15 44.62 48.33 -37.08
N VAL A 16 45.07 47.35 -37.86
CA VAL A 16 44.20 46.58 -38.77
C VAL A 16 44.57 45.10 -38.71
N ARG A 17 43.57 44.24 -38.92
CA ARG A 17 43.74 42.78 -38.93
C ARG A 17 43.22 42.20 -40.23
N TYR A 18 43.98 41.24 -40.76
CA TYR A 18 43.61 40.45 -41.94
C TYR A 18 43.72 38.96 -41.62
N VAL A 19 42.95 38.15 -42.33
CA VAL A 19 43.16 36.70 -42.39
C VAL A 19 43.77 36.42 -43.75
N ALA A 20 44.97 35.87 -43.77
CA ALA A 20 45.68 35.56 -45.00
C ALA A 20 45.00 34.40 -45.74
N ASP A 21 45.00 34.46 -47.08
CA ASP A 21 44.44 33.45 -47.98
C ASP A 21 45.49 32.45 -48.50
N GLY A 22 46.77 32.66 -48.15
CA GLY A 22 47.90 31.87 -48.66
C GLY A 22 48.48 32.34 -49.99
N VAL A 23 47.96 33.43 -50.58
CA VAL A 23 48.35 33.91 -51.92
C VAL A 23 48.67 35.41 -51.94
N GLN A 24 47.91 36.24 -51.21
CA GLN A 24 48.10 37.68 -51.14
C GLN A 24 49.40 38.05 -50.42
N THR A 25 50.19 38.94 -51.00
CA THR A 25 51.42 39.49 -50.39
C THR A 25 51.29 40.93 -49.92
N VAL A 26 50.35 41.71 -50.47
CA VAL A 26 50.21 43.14 -50.20
C VAL A 26 48.99 43.40 -49.31
N PHE A 27 49.20 44.02 -48.16
CA PHE A 27 48.16 44.36 -47.18
C PHE A 27 48.20 45.85 -46.88
N GLN A 28 47.04 46.50 -46.92
CA GLN A 28 46.93 47.94 -46.63
C GLN A 28 46.98 48.19 -45.12
N TYR A 29 47.55 49.31 -44.68
CA TYR A 29 47.33 49.86 -43.35
C TYR A 29 46.63 51.22 -43.50
N PRO A 30 45.37 51.39 -43.04
CA PRO A 30 44.55 52.58 -43.32
C PRO A 30 44.75 53.71 -42.30
N PHE A 31 45.96 53.87 -41.78
CA PHE A 31 46.30 54.85 -40.75
C PHE A 31 47.71 55.43 -41.00
N PRO A 32 47.97 56.70 -40.67
CA PRO A 32 49.27 57.29 -40.95
C PRO A 32 50.37 56.75 -40.02
N ILE A 33 51.57 56.57 -40.56
CA ILE A 33 52.83 56.35 -39.82
C ILE A 33 53.86 57.43 -40.21
N PHE A 34 54.81 57.77 -39.35
CA PHE A 34 55.79 58.84 -39.61
C PHE A 34 57.03 58.31 -40.33
N ALA A 35 57.45 57.09 -39.97
CA ALA A 35 58.53 56.36 -40.60
C ALA A 35 58.15 54.89 -40.77
N SER A 36 58.87 54.16 -41.63
CA SER A 36 58.65 52.72 -41.83
C SER A 36 58.83 51.90 -40.56
N GLU A 37 59.71 52.35 -39.65
CA GLU A 37 60.01 51.68 -38.39
C GLU A 37 58.84 51.73 -37.39
N ASP A 38 57.90 52.66 -37.59
CA ASP A 38 56.71 52.79 -36.74
C ASP A 38 55.68 51.67 -37.00
N MET A 39 55.89 50.82 -38.01
CA MET A 39 54.99 49.71 -38.33
C MET A 39 55.44 48.42 -37.64
N ALA A 40 54.61 47.89 -36.75
CA ALA A 40 54.77 46.57 -36.17
C ALA A 40 53.84 45.55 -36.85
N VAL A 41 54.42 44.42 -37.25
CA VAL A 41 53.72 43.34 -37.96
C VAL A 41 53.69 42.09 -37.08
N TYR A 42 52.54 41.42 -36.98
CA TYR A 42 52.37 40.21 -36.18
C TYR A 42 51.64 39.10 -36.95
N PHE A 43 52.05 37.86 -36.69
CA PHE A 43 51.40 36.63 -37.16
C PHE A 43 50.86 35.84 -35.96
N ASP A 44 49.52 35.69 -35.88
CA ASP A 44 48.81 35.08 -34.75
C ASP A 44 49.24 35.62 -33.37
N GLY A 45 49.62 36.91 -33.32
CA GLY A 45 50.12 37.57 -32.12
C GLY A 45 51.63 37.52 -31.90
N ALA A 46 52.40 36.81 -32.74
CA ALA A 46 53.86 36.80 -32.69
C ALA A 46 54.47 37.89 -33.61
N ARG A 47 55.31 38.78 -33.05
CA ARG A 47 55.93 39.88 -33.80
C ARG A 47 56.90 39.38 -34.87
N GLN A 48 56.83 39.97 -36.05
CA GLN A 48 57.76 39.76 -37.16
C GLN A 48 58.73 40.96 -37.23
N TYR A 49 60.01 40.67 -37.47
CA TYR A 49 61.08 41.68 -37.54
C TYR A 49 61.67 41.83 -38.95
N ALA A 50 61.35 40.93 -39.87
CA ALA A 50 61.81 40.90 -41.26
C ALA A 50 60.81 40.12 -42.13
N GLY A 51 61.05 40.05 -43.44
CA GLY A 51 60.20 39.32 -44.40
C GLY A 51 59.08 40.16 -45.02
N PHE A 52 59.16 41.49 -44.87
CA PHE A 52 58.20 42.44 -45.39
C PHE A 52 58.85 43.82 -45.61
N ASP A 53 58.30 44.57 -46.55
CA ASP A 53 58.60 45.98 -46.81
C ASP A 53 57.39 46.86 -46.48
N VAL A 54 57.64 48.08 -45.98
CA VAL A 54 56.61 49.07 -45.64
C VAL A 54 56.71 50.24 -46.61
N SER A 55 55.64 50.52 -47.35
CA SER A 55 55.55 51.64 -48.30
C SER A 55 54.65 52.77 -47.79
N ASP A 56 54.84 53.96 -48.33
CA ASP A 56 53.98 55.15 -48.12
C ASP A 56 53.94 55.68 -46.67
N ALA A 57 55.02 55.46 -45.92
CA ALA A 57 55.24 56.20 -44.66
C ALA A 57 55.22 57.71 -44.93
N GLY A 58 54.60 58.47 -44.03
CA GLY A 58 54.37 59.91 -44.22
C GLY A 58 53.06 60.27 -44.93
N MET A 59 52.22 59.30 -45.31
CA MET A 59 50.92 59.56 -45.94
C MET A 59 49.76 59.54 -44.94
N THR A 60 48.86 60.54 -45.03
CA THR A 60 47.68 60.68 -44.14
C THR A 60 46.73 59.48 -44.22
N GLN A 61 46.58 58.88 -45.41
CA GLN A 61 45.67 57.76 -45.65
C GLN A 61 46.28 56.39 -45.30
N GLY A 62 47.53 56.38 -44.80
CA GLY A 62 48.32 55.17 -44.63
C GLY A 62 48.89 54.63 -45.94
N GLY A 63 49.28 53.37 -45.94
CA GLY A 63 50.10 52.76 -46.99
C GLY A 63 49.95 51.25 -47.07
N TYR A 64 51.01 50.55 -47.48
CA TYR A 64 51.01 49.10 -47.65
C TYR A 64 52.19 48.41 -46.94
N VAL A 65 51.93 47.20 -46.47
CA VAL A 65 52.94 46.21 -46.06
C VAL A 65 52.95 45.11 -47.11
N THR A 66 54.11 44.87 -47.73
CA THR A 66 54.30 43.83 -48.75
C THR A 66 55.20 42.74 -48.21
N PHE A 67 54.70 41.51 -48.09
CA PHE A 67 55.48 40.37 -47.64
C PHE A 67 56.28 39.73 -48.77
N ASP A 68 57.52 39.32 -48.50
CA ASP A 68 58.40 38.61 -49.45
C ASP A 68 57.77 37.27 -49.91
N ILE A 69 57.03 36.64 -49.00
CA ILE A 69 56.35 35.36 -49.19
C ILE A 69 54.90 35.51 -48.70
N PRO A 70 53.89 35.05 -49.47
CA PRO A 70 52.50 35.06 -49.03
C PRO A 70 52.33 34.41 -47.65
N PRO A 71 51.73 35.11 -46.66
CA PRO A 71 51.43 34.50 -45.38
C PRO A 71 50.46 33.33 -45.53
N LEU A 72 50.69 32.22 -44.80
CA LEU A 72 49.92 30.98 -44.93
C LEU A 72 48.41 31.18 -44.74
N ASN A 73 47.60 30.43 -45.49
CA ASN A 73 46.13 30.49 -45.38
C ASN A 73 45.65 30.28 -43.93
N GLY A 74 44.73 31.15 -43.48
CA GLY A 74 44.17 31.14 -42.12
C GLY A 74 45.02 31.88 -41.07
N ARG A 75 46.21 32.36 -41.42
CA ARG A 75 47.05 33.16 -40.51
C ARG A 75 46.44 34.52 -40.25
N VAL A 76 46.34 34.93 -38.99
CA VAL A 76 45.92 36.30 -38.64
C VAL A 76 47.13 37.23 -38.72
N ILE A 77 47.08 38.18 -39.64
CA ILE A 77 48.05 39.27 -39.78
C ILE A 77 47.53 40.46 -38.98
N THR A 78 48.33 41.02 -38.10
CA THR A 78 48.04 42.31 -37.44
C THR A 78 49.10 43.32 -37.84
N LEU A 79 48.66 44.46 -38.34
CA LEU A 79 49.50 45.63 -38.64
C LEU A 79 49.14 46.71 -37.64
N GLU A 80 50.12 47.27 -36.94
CA GLU A 80 49.94 48.21 -35.84
C GLU A 80 50.97 49.33 -35.92
N ARG A 81 50.55 50.58 -35.71
CA ARG A 81 51.50 51.67 -35.46
C ARG A 81 52.02 51.59 -34.03
N VAL A 82 53.34 51.58 -33.88
CA VAL A 82 54.04 51.61 -32.60
C VAL A 82 55.05 52.75 -32.61
N LEU A 83 54.68 53.86 -31.98
CA LEU A 83 55.54 55.04 -31.83
C LEU A 83 56.38 54.98 -30.54
N PRO A 84 57.67 55.32 -30.61
CA PRO A 84 58.44 55.73 -29.43
C PRO A 84 57.80 56.95 -28.75
N LEU A 85 57.52 56.88 -27.45
CA LEU A 85 56.92 58.00 -26.73
C LEU A 85 57.99 58.98 -26.24
N GLU A 86 58.57 59.73 -27.17
CA GLU A 86 59.57 60.77 -26.89
C GLU A 86 59.30 62.04 -27.71
N ARG A 87 59.75 63.18 -27.18
CA ARG A 87 59.75 64.45 -27.91
C ARG A 87 61.11 64.62 -28.58
N VAL A 88 61.12 64.76 -29.90
CA VAL A 88 62.35 64.86 -30.70
C VAL A 88 62.62 66.27 -31.24
N THR A 89 61.61 67.15 -31.24
CA THR A 89 61.76 68.55 -31.71
C THR A 89 62.03 69.52 -30.56
N ASP A 90 63.16 70.23 -30.61
CA ASP A 90 63.50 71.33 -29.69
C ASP A 90 63.36 72.69 -30.37
N PHE A 91 62.68 73.64 -29.72
CA PHE A 91 62.47 74.99 -30.22
C PHE A 91 63.36 75.95 -29.44
N LEU A 92 64.35 76.53 -30.13
CA LEU A 92 65.30 77.45 -29.51
C LEU A 92 64.67 78.82 -29.26
N GLU A 93 64.97 79.41 -28.10
CA GLU A 93 64.53 80.76 -27.75
C GLU A 93 65.13 81.79 -28.73
N GLY A 94 64.27 82.56 -29.41
CA GLY A 94 64.67 83.52 -30.45
C GLY A 94 64.96 82.90 -31.83
N GLY A 95 64.78 81.59 -32.01
CA GLY A 95 64.92 80.90 -33.30
C GLY A 95 63.65 80.89 -34.16
N ASP A 96 63.77 80.37 -35.39
CA ASP A 96 62.65 80.27 -36.32
C ASP A 96 61.58 79.28 -35.85
N PHE A 97 60.33 79.74 -35.77
CA PHE A 97 59.18 78.89 -35.44
C PHE A 97 58.52 78.33 -36.71
N SER A 98 58.96 77.14 -37.14
CA SER A 98 58.46 76.51 -38.36
C SER A 98 57.08 75.89 -38.15
N ALA A 99 56.09 76.38 -38.92
CA ALA A 99 54.73 75.81 -38.96
C ALA A 99 54.72 74.30 -39.28
N LYS A 100 55.66 73.84 -40.11
CA LYS A 100 55.80 72.42 -40.45
C LYS A 100 56.30 71.60 -39.26
N ALA A 101 57.30 72.10 -38.53
CA ALA A 101 57.85 71.42 -37.36
C ALA A 101 56.79 71.29 -36.25
N ILE A 102 56.05 72.37 -35.96
CA ILE A 102 54.99 72.32 -34.95
C ILE A 102 53.80 71.43 -35.37
N ASN A 103 53.39 71.46 -36.64
CA ASN A 103 52.32 70.56 -37.11
C ASN A 103 52.74 69.09 -36.95
N ASN A 104 53.95 68.72 -37.43
CA ASN A 104 54.47 67.36 -37.26
C ASN A 104 54.51 66.93 -35.79
N GLU A 105 54.92 67.82 -34.88
CA GLU A 105 54.96 67.52 -33.44
C GLU A 105 53.55 67.32 -32.85
N LEU A 106 52.59 68.16 -33.22
CA LEU A 106 51.19 68.03 -32.77
C LEU A 106 50.52 66.76 -33.33
N ASP A 107 50.82 66.42 -34.58
CA ASP A 107 50.37 65.19 -35.22
C ASP A 107 50.99 63.97 -34.52
N TYR A 108 52.28 64.01 -34.16
CA TYR A 108 52.94 62.95 -33.40
C TYR A 108 52.29 62.75 -32.02
N LEU A 109 52.04 63.84 -31.30
CA LEU A 109 51.36 63.80 -30.00
C LEU A 109 49.95 63.22 -30.11
N MET A 110 49.17 63.59 -31.13
CA MET A 110 47.86 62.97 -31.36
C MET A 110 47.99 61.48 -31.66
N ALA A 111 48.97 61.09 -32.47
CA ALA A 111 49.21 59.70 -32.80
C ALA A 111 49.59 58.87 -31.56
N SER A 112 50.40 59.43 -30.66
CA SER A 112 50.74 58.85 -29.36
C SER A 112 49.52 58.70 -28.46
N LEU A 113 48.64 59.71 -28.39
CA LEU A 113 47.40 59.62 -27.61
C LEU A 113 46.45 58.56 -28.16
N GLN A 114 46.30 58.45 -29.49
CA GLN A 114 45.52 57.37 -30.11
C GLN A 114 46.06 55.99 -29.72
N GLN A 115 47.38 55.83 -29.70
CA GLN A 115 48.03 54.57 -29.31
C GLN A 115 47.78 54.23 -27.83
N ILE A 116 47.91 55.20 -26.93
CA ILE A 116 47.63 55.04 -25.49
C ILE A 116 46.14 54.71 -25.27
N GLN A 117 45.23 55.47 -25.89
CA GLN A 117 43.79 55.24 -25.80
C GLN A 117 43.40 53.83 -26.25
N ARG A 118 44.02 53.31 -27.31
CA ARG A 118 43.80 51.93 -27.76
C ARG A 118 44.20 50.92 -26.69
N GLY A 119 45.39 51.08 -26.10
CA GLY A 119 45.86 50.22 -25.02
C GLY A 119 44.90 50.21 -23.83
N ASP A 120 44.39 51.40 -23.46
CA ASP A 120 43.45 51.57 -22.36
C ASP A 120 42.08 50.93 -22.61
N ASN A 121 41.56 50.99 -23.85
CA ASN A 121 40.22 50.48 -24.18
C ASN A 121 40.08 48.95 -24.06
N VAL A 122 41.19 48.19 -24.04
CA VAL A 122 41.18 46.72 -24.07
C VAL A 122 41.86 46.08 -22.85
N THR A 123 42.13 46.85 -21.79
CA THR A 123 42.81 46.37 -20.58
C THR A 123 41.86 46.16 -19.40
N LEU A 124 42.14 45.12 -18.62
CA LEU A 124 41.71 45.04 -17.23
C LEU A 124 42.70 45.87 -16.41
N LYS A 125 42.22 46.81 -15.63
CA LYS A 125 43.06 47.74 -14.87
C LYS A 125 43.18 47.29 -13.42
N TYR A 126 44.41 47.24 -12.93
CA TYR A 126 44.70 47.21 -11.51
C TYR A 126 44.46 48.60 -10.90
N SER A 127 44.24 48.66 -9.59
CA SER A 127 44.27 49.93 -8.87
C SER A 127 45.66 50.57 -8.96
N ASP A 128 45.73 51.91 -8.94
CA ASP A 128 46.99 52.68 -8.94
C ASP A 128 47.88 52.39 -7.72
N HIS A 129 47.35 51.71 -6.71
CA HIS A 129 48.03 51.36 -5.47
C HIS A 129 48.48 49.89 -5.38
N GLU A 130 48.31 49.12 -6.47
CA GLU A 130 48.69 47.72 -6.55
C GLU A 130 50.01 47.55 -7.32
N VAL A 131 50.83 46.58 -6.91
CA VAL A 131 52.07 46.19 -7.61
C VAL A 131 51.96 44.72 -8.01
N PRO A 132 51.16 44.40 -9.05
CA PRO A 132 50.96 43.02 -9.50
C PRO A 132 52.27 42.43 -10.03
N SER A 133 52.52 41.15 -9.75
CA SER A 133 53.71 40.46 -10.29
C SER A 133 53.52 40.10 -11.76
N ARG A 134 52.25 40.03 -12.21
CA ARG A 134 51.84 39.78 -13.58
C ARG A 134 50.71 40.70 -14.02
N THR A 135 50.99 41.55 -15.01
CA THR A 135 50.02 42.49 -15.60
C THR A 135 49.36 42.00 -16.88
N THR A 136 49.65 40.76 -17.30
CA THR A 136 49.16 40.19 -18.56
C THR A 136 48.37 38.93 -18.34
N MET A 137 47.28 38.78 -19.10
CA MET A 137 46.46 37.57 -19.09
C MET A 137 47.30 36.31 -19.42
N PRO A 138 46.91 35.13 -18.93
CA PRO A 138 47.48 33.87 -19.37
C PRO A 138 47.45 33.71 -20.91
N PRO A 139 48.44 33.00 -21.50
CA PRO A 139 48.47 32.72 -22.93
C PRO A 139 47.14 32.18 -23.43
N ARG A 140 46.76 32.53 -24.68
CA ARG A 140 45.46 32.15 -25.26
C ARG A 140 45.20 30.65 -25.21
N GLY A 141 46.23 29.82 -25.47
CA GLY A 141 46.14 28.36 -25.40
C GLY A 141 45.79 27.86 -24.00
N ASP A 142 46.39 28.46 -22.96
CA ASP A 142 46.20 28.03 -21.57
C ASP A 142 44.82 28.39 -21.01
N ARG A 143 44.21 29.47 -21.52
CA ARG A 143 42.91 29.99 -21.08
C ARG A 143 41.71 29.57 -21.93
N ALA A 144 41.92 28.81 -23.00
CA ALA A 144 40.81 28.28 -23.79
C ALA A 144 39.91 27.40 -22.90
N ASN A 145 38.59 27.63 -22.92
CA ASN A 145 37.58 26.93 -22.11
C ASN A 145 37.77 27.02 -20.57
N LYS A 146 38.43 28.08 -20.08
CA LYS A 146 38.67 28.33 -18.66
C LYS A 146 38.10 29.68 -18.22
N ALA A 147 37.80 29.83 -16.94
CA ALA A 147 37.40 31.12 -16.35
C ALA A 147 38.63 31.99 -16.06
N LEU A 148 38.45 33.31 -16.07
CA LEU A 148 39.42 34.24 -15.48
C LEU A 148 39.27 34.20 -13.96
N GLY A 149 40.37 33.94 -13.26
CA GLY A 149 40.46 34.05 -11.80
C GLY A 149 41.77 34.67 -11.35
N PHE A 150 41.98 34.71 -10.04
CA PHE A 150 43.19 35.25 -9.43
C PHE A 150 43.80 34.21 -8.48
N ASP A 151 45.14 34.10 -8.46
CA ASP A 151 45.84 33.23 -7.52
C ASP A 151 45.98 33.86 -6.12
N GLY A 152 46.71 33.20 -5.23
CA GLY A 152 46.94 33.69 -3.86
C GLY A 152 47.69 35.03 -3.77
N ASN A 153 48.33 35.47 -4.86
CA ASN A 153 49.02 36.77 -4.96
C ASN A 153 48.18 37.82 -5.69
N GLY A 154 46.98 37.48 -6.17
CA GLY A 154 46.13 38.39 -6.95
C GLY A 154 46.51 38.46 -8.44
N ASP A 155 47.37 37.56 -8.93
CA ASP A 155 47.79 37.54 -10.33
C ASP A 155 46.76 36.80 -11.19
N PRO A 156 46.55 37.21 -12.46
CA PRO A 156 45.49 36.66 -13.30
C PRO A 156 45.87 35.26 -13.77
N ILE A 157 44.99 34.29 -13.48
CA ILE A 157 45.16 32.88 -13.83
C ILE A 157 43.96 32.34 -14.61
N ALA A 158 44.19 31.27 -15.37
CA ALA A 158 43.14 30.55 -16.07
C ALA A 158 42.65 29.39 -15.19
N VAL A 159 41.43 29.52 -14.66
CA VAL A 159 40.83 28.56 -13.73
C VAL A 159 40.05 27.51 -14.50
N SER A 160 40.33 26.23 -14.24
CA SER A 160 39.55 25.12 -14.83
C SER A 160 38.09 25.23 -14.41
N LEU A 161 37.17 24.99 -15.35
CA LEU A 161 35.73 24.90 -15.05
C LEU A 161 35.31 23.49 -14.59
N GLU A 162 36.16 22.48 -14.78
CA GLU A 162 35.94 21.15 -14.22
C GLU A 162 36.00 21.20 -12.69
N GLY A 163 34.90 20.87 -12.04
CA GLY A 163 34.77 20.87 -10.57
C GLY A 163 34.67 22.26 -9.93
N ALA A 164 34.84 23.34 -10.69
CA ALA A 164 34.87 24.71 -10.17
C ALA A 164 33.51 25.42 -10.25
N ILE A 165 32.47 24.84 -9.64
CA ILE A 165 31.35 25.65 -9.13
C ILE A 165 31.69 26.05 -7.70
N ALA A 166 32.83 26.72 -7.52
CA ALA A 166 33.23 27.33 -6.26
C ALA A 166 32.71 28.76 -6.22
N ALA A 167 31.38 28.93 -6.24
CA ALA A 167 30.79 30.18 -5.77
C ALA A 167 30.99 30.21 -4.25
N SER A 168 31.74 31.21 -3.75
CA SER A 168 32.16 31.30 -2.35
C SER A 168 31.00 31.57 -1.37
N GLY A 169 29.78 31.81 -1.86
CA GLY A 169 28.58 31.94 -1.04
C GLY A 169 27.28 31.73 -1.83
N PHE A 170 26.43 30.85 -1.31
CA PHE A 170 25.01 30.74 -1.60
C PHE A 170 24.26 31.38 -0.43
N MET A 171 23.59 32.50 -0.69
CA MET A 171 22.69 33.12 0.27
C MET A 171 21.25 32.70 -0.05
N PRO A 172 20.60 31.87 0.79
CA PRO A 172 19.19 31.55 0.62
C PRO A 172 18.30 32.80 0.75
N LEU A 173 17.19 32.85 0.02
CA LEU A 173 16.18 33.90 0.19
C LEU A 173 15.41 33.68 1.51
N GLY A 174 15.38 34.67 2.40
CA GLY A 174 14.59 34.64 3.64
C GLY A 174 15.18 35.50 4.76
N ILE A 175 14.33 36.08 5.62
CA ILE A 175 14.78 36.79 6.82
C ILE A 175 15.46 35.78 7.76
N GLY A 176 16.70 36.05 8.14
CA GLY A 176 17.49 35.17 9.02
C GLY A 176 18.27 34.06 8.30
N ALA A 177 18.29 34.04 6.95
CA ALA A 177 19.13 33.11 6.21
C ALA A 177 20.62 33.41 6.41
N VAL A 178 21.44 32.35 6.48
CA VAL A 178 22.89 32.44 6.69
C VAL A 178 23.62 32.03 5.41
N ASN A 179 24.72 32.71 5.09
CA ASN A 179 25.56 32.37 3.95
C ASN A 179 26.19 30.99 4.13
N ARG A 180 26.22 30.20 3.07
CA ARG A 180 26.77 28.83 3.04
C ARG A 180 27.43 28.57 1.70
N THR A 181 28.24 27.52 1.54
CA THR A 181 28.85 27.26 0.24
C THR A 181 27.84 26.66 -0.75
N ALA A 182 28.06 26.88 -2.05
CA ALA A 182 27.26 26.20 -3.08
C ALA A 182 27.47 24.67 -3.03
N GLN A 183 28.68 24.22 -2.71
CA GLN A 183 29.00 22.81 -2.54
C GLN A 183 28.16 22.17 -1.43
N ASP A 184 28.12 22.78 -0.25
CA ASP A 184 27.27 22.28 0.84
C ASP A 184 25.82 22.18 0.36
N LYS A 185 25.37 23.13 -0.48
CA LYS A 185 23.99 23.17 -0.98
C LYS A 185 23.67 22.04 -1.93
N TYR A 186 24.59 21.68 -2.80
CA TYR A 186 24.42 20.52 -3.66
C TYR A 186 24.55 19.20 -2.90
N ALA A 187 25.32 19.17 -1.80
CA ALA A 187 25.49 17.98 -0.97
C ALA A 187 24.33 17.69 0.00
N GLU A 188 23.31 18.56 0.09
CA GLU A 188 22.15 18.33 0.97
C GLU A 188 21.25 17.16 0.52
N SER A 189 21.24 16.85 -0.77
CA SER A 189 20.49 15.74 -1.34
C SER A 189 21.43 14.97 -2.27
N ILE A 190 21.90 13.82 -1.80
CA ILE A 190 22.81 12.97 -2.57
C ILE A 190 22.02 12.13 -3.56
N SER A 191 22.28 12.32 -4.84
CA SER A 191 21.64 11.58 -5.92
C SER A 191 22.47 10.36 -6.31
N VAL A 192 21.82 9.25 -6.68
CA VAL A 192 22.52 8.11 -7.29
C VAL A 192 23.26 8.49 -8.58
N LYS A 193 22.85 9.57 -9.27
CA LYS A 193 23.55 10.11 -10.44
C LYS A 193 24.89 10.77 -10.11
N ASP A 194 25.07 11.21 -8.87
CA ASP A 194 26.36 11.75 -8.40
C ASP A 194 27.44 10.65 -8.35
N PHE A 195 27.00 9.38 -8.33
CA PHE A 195 27.84 8.18 -8.39
C PHE A 195 27.90 7.54 -9.77
N GLY A 196 27.44 8.25 -10.81
CA GLY A 196 27.58 7.81 -12.20
C GLY A 196 26.40 7.03 -12.77
N ALA A 197 25.32 6.83 -12.00
CA ALA A 197 24.11 6.21 -12.54
C ALA A 197 23.53 7.04 -13.70
N LYS A 198 23.13 6.37 -14.78
CA LYS A 198 22.53 7.01 -15.97
C LYS A 198 21.02 7.07 -15.87
N GLY A 199 20.37 5.99 -15.46
CA GLY A 199 18.92 5.89 -15.45
C GLY A 199 18.30 5.93 -16.87
N ASP A 200 18.99 5.35 -17.86
CA ASP A 200 18.60 5.35 -19.28
C ASP A 200 17.93 4.03 -19.75
N GLY A 201 17.82 3.05 -18.85
CA GLY A 201 17.26 1.72 -19.10
C GLY A 201 18.19 0.76 -19.83
N LEU A 202 19.43 1.16 -20.10
CA LEU A 202 20.42 0.40 -20.87
C LEU A 202 21.72 0.19 -20.09
N THR A 203 22.20 1.24 -19.42
CA THR A 203 23.41 1.21 -18.60
C THR A 203 23.12 0.48 -17.30
N ASP A 204 24.00 -0.46 -16.94
CA ASP A 204 23.95 -1.11 -15.63
C ASP A 204 24.39 -0.14 -14.53
N ASP A 205 23.42 0.33 -13.76
CA ASP A 205 23.58 1.33 -12.71
C ASP A 205 23.91 0.71 -11.35
N THR A 206 24.06 -0.62 -11.25
CA THR A 206 24.23 -1.33 -9.98
C THR A 206 25.38 -0.80 -9.14
N LEU A 207 26.55 -0.60 -9.75
CA LEU A 207 27.73 -0.12 -9.04
C LEU A 207 27.52 1.30 -8.47
N ALA A 208 26.82 2.16 -9.19
CA ALA A 208 26.52 3.51 -8.73
C ALA A 208 25.63 3.51 -7.48
N PHE A 209 24.62 2.64 -7.42
CA PHE A 209 23.80 2.45 -6.21
C PHE A 209 24.64 1.95 -5.03
N GLN A 210 25.48 0.93 -5.25
CA GLN A 210 26.33 0.36 -4.21
C GLN A 210 27.34 1.37 -3.66
N GLN A 211 27.97 2.16 -4.55
CA GLN A 211 28.90 3.22 -4.15
C GLN A 211 28.18 4.35 -3.39
N ALA A 212 26.99 4.75 -3.84
CA ALA A 212 26.19 5.75 -3.15
C ALA A 212 25.88 5.32 -1.71
N LEU A 213 25.34 4.11 -1.54
CA LEU A 213 25.00 3.55 -0.22
C LEU A 213 26.23 3.17 0.62
N THR A 214 27.40 3.03 0.03
CA THR A 214 28.66 2.89 0.80
C THR A 214 29.10 4.23 1.37
N ALA A 215 28.86 5.32 0.64
CA ALA A 215 29.34 6.66 0.99
C ALA A 215 28.36 7.45 1.86
N TYR A 216 27.05 7.24 1.72
CA TYR A 216 26.02 8.04 2.37
C TYR A 216 24.81 7.19 2.81
N ASP A 217 24.15 7.64 3.88
CA ASP A 217 22.98 6.97 4.43
C ASP A 217 21.69 7.28 3.66
N SER A 218 21.55 8.47 3.06
CA SER A 218 20.30 8.89 2.37
C SER A 218 20.55 9.19 0.90
N ILE A 219 19.99 8.37 0.03
CA ILE A 219 20.18 8.42 -1.41
C ILE A 219 18.85 8.73 -2.11
N PHE A 220 18.87 9.79 -2.90
CA PHE A 220 17.80 10.18 -3.81
C PHE A 220 17.96 9.49 -5.16
N ILE A 221 16.85 9.00 -5.70
CA ILE A 221 16.76 8.39 -7.03
C ILE A 221 15.93 9.35 -7.90
N PRO A 222 16.55 10.17 -8.77
CA PRO A 222 15.82 10.99 -9.72
C PRO A 222 14.94 10.17 -10.66
N GLN A 223 14.11 10.84 -11.47
CA GLN A 223 13.44 10.19 -12.59
C GLN A 223 14.47 9.53 -13.53
N GLY A 224 14.20 8.29 -13.91
CA GLY A 224 15.04 7.47 -14.78
C GLY A 224 14.63 6.00 -14.71
N ASN A 225 15.11 5.22 -15.69
CA ASN A 225 15.03 3.76 -15.66
C ASN A 225 16.43 3.20 -15.35
N TYR A 226 16.63 2.71 -14.15
CA TYR A 226 17.91 2.27 -13.63
C TYR A 226 18.01 0.75 -13.74
N LEU A 227 18.76 0.26 -14.72
CA LEU A 227 18.94 -1.17 -14.91
C LEU A 227 19.93 -1.70 -13.86
N ILE A 228 19.58 -2.76 -13.14
CA ILE A 228 20.45 -3.43 -12.19
C ILE A 228 20.67 -4.91 -12.54
N SER A 229 21.88 -5.39 -12.33
CA SER A 229 22.31 -6.78 -12.57
C SER A 229 22.55 -7.57 -11.29
N SER A 230 22.57 -6.92 -10.13
CA SER A 230 22.70 -7.57 -8.82
C SER A 230 21.98 -6.80 -7.72
N THR A 231 21.81 -7.45 -6.57
CA THR A 231 21.08 -6.94 -5.40
C THR A 231 21.63 -5.60 -4.90
N ILE A 232 20.72 -4.67 -4.60
CA ILE A 232 21.03 -3.45 -3.85
C ILE A 232 20.77 -3.72 -2.36
N THR A 233 21.82 -3.69 -1.55
CA THR A 233 21.72 -3.96 -0.10
C THR A 233 21.52 -2.66 0.69
N ILE A 234 20.56 -2.64 1.60
CA ILE A 234 20.22 -1.51 2.48
C ILE A 234 20.57 -1.86 3.92
N GLY A 235 21.54 -1.14 4.45
CA GLY A 235 22.06 -1.29 5.79
C GLY A 235 21.35 -0.44 6.85
N HIS A 236 22.01 -0.33 8.00
CA HIS A 236 21.52 0.40 9.17
C HIS A 236 21.26 1.88 8.86
N ARG A 237 20.04 2.39 9.16
CA ARG A 237 19.61 3.79 8.97
C ARG A 237 19.64 4.29 7.52
N GLN A 238 19.78 3.39 6.55
CA GLN A 238 19.89 3.80 5.16
C GLN A 238 18.52 4.05 4.52
N THR A 239 18.46 5.04 3.64
CA THR A 239 17.26 5.52 2.97
C THR A 239 17.46 5.54 1.47
N LEU A 240 16.55 4.91 0.73
CA LEU A 240 16.37 5.10 -0.71
C LEU A 240 15.03 5.80 -0.96
N ILE A 241 15.06 6.98 -1.56
CA ILE A 241 13.85 7.75 -1.86
C ILE A 241 13.85 8.17 -3.33
N GLY A 242 12.77 7.84 -4.04
CA GLY A 242 12.58 8.26 -5.43
C GLY A 242 11.72 9.52 -5.59
N ALA A 243 11.52 9.91 -6.83
CA ALA A 243 10.66 11.02 -7.27
C ALA A 243 9.24 10.54 -7.67
N GLY A 244 8.80 9.41 -7.14
CA GLY A 244 7.58 8.70 -7.53
C GLY A 244 7.87 7.52 -8.46
N GLN A 245 6.84 6.98 -9.11
CA GLN A 245 6.96 5.78 -9.96
C GLN A 245 7.88 5.95 -11.18
N THR A 246 8.23 7.19 -11.54
CA THR A 246 9.19 7.50 -12.61
C THR A 246 10.65 7.29 -12.20
N SER A 247 10.92 7.08 -10.91
CA SER A 247 12.18 6.52 -10.41
C SER A 247 12.06 5.00 -10.45
N LEU A 248 12.38 4.43 -11.61
CA LEU A 248 12.17 3.03 -11.92
C LEU A 248 13.49 2.26 -11.79
N ILE A 249 13.56 1.27 -10.92
CA ILE A 249 14.63 0.26 -10.92
C ILE A 249 14.15 -0.95 -11.73
N THR A 250 14.94 -1.41 -12.69
CA THR A 250 14.62 -2.60 -13.50
C THR A 250 15.68 -3.66 -13.28
N CYS A 251 15.29 -4.84 -12.81
CA CYS A 251 16.20 -5.99 -12.72
C CYS A 251 16.40 -6.63 -14.10
N GLN A 252 17.63 -6.95 -14.46
CA GLN A 252 17.96 -7.63 -15.73
C GLN A 252 17.32 -9.02 -15.86
N ASN A 253 17.07 -9.71 -14.74
CA ASN A 253 16.46 -11.03 -14.70
C ASN A 253 15.87 -11.30 -13.31
N LYS A 254 15.33 -12.50 -13.09
CA LYS A 254 14.72 -12.94 -11.83
C LYS A 254 15.61 -13.90 -11.01
N ASN A 255 16.93 -13.85 -11.16
CA ASN A 255 17.84 -14.75 -10.44
C ASN A 255 18.41 -14.14 -9.15
N PHE A 256 18.01 -12.90 -8.82
CA PHE A 256 18.45 -12.17 -7.64
C PHE A 256 17.32 -11.29 -7.10
N ASN A 257 17.41 -10.91 -5.83
CA ASN A 257 16.49 -9.99 -5.19
C ASN A 257 16.83 -8.55 -5.56
N ALA A 258 15.86 -7.71 -5.91
CA ALA A 258 16.15 -6.34 -6.31
C ALA A 258 16.76 -5.54 -5.14
N ILE A 259 16.06 -5.52 -4.00
CA ILE A 259 16.51 -4.85 -2.78
C ILE A 259 16.48 -5.81 -1.58
N GLU A 260 17.57 -5.81 -0.82
CA GLU A 260 17.69 -6.53 0.44
C GLU A 260 17.94 -5.57 1.60
N VAL A 261 17.00 -5.49 2.53
CA VAL A 261 17.16 -4.78 3.80
C VAL A 261 17.65 -5.77 4.85
N VAL A 262 18.86 -5.53 5.35
CA VAL A 262 19.62 -6.51 6.14
C VAL A 262 19.82 -6.09 7.60
N SER A 263 19.20 -4.97 7.99
CA SER A 263 19.40 -4.25 9.25
C SER A 263 18.20 -3.38 9.64
N ASP A 264 18.33 -2.64 10.74
CA ASP A 264 17.36 -1.72 11.36
C ASP A 264 17.32 -0.29 10.79
N TYR A 265 16.17 0.36 10.98
CA TYR A 265 15.87 1.78 10.67
C TYR A 265 15.98 2.16 9.19
N ALA A 266 15.84 1.21 8.28
CA ALA A 266 15.89 1.49 6.85
C ALA A 266 14.61 2.17 6.33
N GLN A 267 14.71 2.95 5.26
CA GLN A 267 13.56 3.56 4.59
C GLN A 267 13.63 3.36 3.08
N ILE A 268 12.54 2.93 2.48
CA ILE A 268 12.39 2.83 1.02
C ILE A 268 11.10 3.52 0.64
N ALA A 269 11.14 4.54 -0.23
CA ALA A 269 9.91 5.22 -0.63
C ALA A 269 9.91 5.82 -2.03
N ASN A 270 8.69 6.04 -2.54
CA ASN A 270 8.40 6.83 -3.75
C ASN A 270 9.12 6.34 -5.00
N LEU A 271 9.10 5.03 -5.28
CA LEU A 271 9.80 4.45 -6.43
C LEU A 271 9.05 3.24 -6.99
N ARG A 272 9.47 2.81 -8.18
CA ARG A 272 8.99 1.57 -8.81
C ARG A 272 10.14 0.57 -9.01
N ILE A 273 9.86 -0.72 -8.84
CA ILE A 273 10.80 -1.81 -9.10
C ILE A 273 10.15 -2.83 -10.03
N ASP A 274 10.78 -3.10 -11.17
CA ASP A 274 10.34 -4.09 -12.16
C ASP A 274 11.29 -5.30 -12.18
N GLY A 275 10.71 -6.50 -12.15
CA GLY A 275 11.47 -7.76 -12.18
C GLY A 275 12.19 -8.08 -10.87
N GLY A 276 13.09 -9.05 -10.92
CA GLY A 276 13.74 -9.65 -9.74
C GLY A 276 13.03 -10.92 -9.25
N ASP A 277 13.74 -11.73 -8.48
CA ASP A 277 13.15 -12.87 -7.77
C ASP A 277 12.21 -12.33 -6.68
N ILE A 278 12.78 -11.62 -5.70
CA ILE A 278 12.05 -10.84 -4.71
C ILE A 278 12.26 -9.34 -4.97
N GLY A 279 11.19 -8.55 -4.92
CA GLY A 279 11.28 -7.10 -5.09
C GLY A 279 11.97 -6.44 -3.90
N ILE A 280 11.41 -6.64 -2.70
CA ILE A 280 12.01 -6.16 -1.45
C ILE A 280 12.02 -7.31 -0.43
N LYS A 281 13.21 -7.71 0.00
CA LYS A 281 13.41 -8.70 1.07
C LYS A 281 13.91 -8.02 2.35
N LEU A 282 13.23 -8.24 3.47
CA LEU A 282 13.65 -7.81 4.81
C LEU A 282 14.04 -9.04 5.62
N TYR A 283 15.26 -9.06 6.15
CA TYR A 283 15.72 -10.13 7.02
C TYR A 283 16.89 -9.68 7.89
N GLY A 284 16.95 -10.14 9.14
CA GLY A 284 18.04 -9.79 10.04
C GLY A 284 19.35 -10.53 9.73
N ARG A 285 20.02 -10.21 8.63
CA ARG A 285 21.32 -10.79 8.28
C ARG A 285 22.44 -10.23 9.15
N ASP A 286 22.53 -8.90 9.19
CA ASP A 286 23.65 -8.20 9.80
C ASP A 286 23.27 -7.77 11.23
N ARG A 287 22.05 -7.25 11.40
CA ARG A 287 21.45 -6.76 12.66
C ARG A 287 19.95 -7.12 12.69
N PRO A 288 19.22 -6.95 13.81
CA PRO A 288 17.76 -7.02 13.77
C PRO A 288 17.20 -6.15 12.65
N CYS A 289 16.24 -6.66 11.89
CA CYS A 289 15.55 -5.89 10.87
C CYS A 289 14.27 -5.31 11.48
N VAL A 290 14.42 -4.11 12.07
CA VAL A 290 13.37 -3.43 12.85
C VAL A 290 13.20 -1.98 12.48
N GLN A 291 12.01 -1.44 12.76
CA GLN A 291 11.68 -0.03 12.51
C GLN A 291 11.99 0.41 11.08
N THR A 292 11.93 -0.54 10.13
CA THR A 292 12.04 -0.25 8.70
C THR A 292 10.69 0.21 8.17
N ALA A 293 10.70 1.18 7.26
CA ALA A 293 9.50 1.67 6.59
C ALA A 293 9.61 1.57 5.07
N VAL A 294 8.62 0.91 4.43
CA VAL A 294 8.47 0.87 2.98
C VAL A 294 7.16 1.57 2.60
N ARG A 295 7.23 2.67 1.83
CA ARG A 295 6.09 3.56 1.62
C ARG A 295 5.97 4.02 0.17
N ASP A 296 4.77 4.01 -0.41
CA ASP A 296 4.54 4.53 -1.77
C ASP A 296 5.43 3.86 -2.83
N VAL A 297 5.58 2.54 -2.71
CA VAL A 297 6.40 1.72 -3.63
C VAL A 297 5.51 0.86 -4.51
N VAL A 298 5.83 0.82 -5.81
CA VAL A 298 5.22 -0.12 -6.76
C VAL A 298 6.23 -1.19 -7.13
N LEU A 299 5.84 -2.45 -7.03
CA LEU A 299 6.62 -3.62 -7.40
C LEU A 299 5.86 -4.31 -8.53
N ARG A 300 6.51 -4.60 -9.66
CA ARG A 300 5.86 -5.27 -10.78
C ARG A 300 6.68 -6.45 -11.30
N GLN A 301 5.98 -7.56 -11.55
CA GLN A 301 6.50 -8.75 -12.22
C GLN A 301 7.64 -9.49 -11.48
N GLN A 302 7.71 -9.39 -10.15
CA GLN A 302 8.58 -10.26 -9.34
C GLN A 302 8.08 -11.71 -9.30
N ASN A 303 8.87 -12.66 -8.80
CA ASN A 303 8.30 -13.91 -8.31
C ASN A 303 7.57 -13.68 -6.98
N ILE A 304 8.20 -12.94 -6.06
CA ILE A 304 7.60 -12.48 -4.82
C ILE A 304 7.75 -10.97 -4.73
N GLY A 305 6.67 -10.22 -4.49
CA GLY A 305 6.76 -8.76 -4.34
C GLY A 305 7.60 -8.37 -3.12
N VAL A 306 7.05 -8.63 -1.94
CA VAL A 306 7.70 -8.35 -0.66
C VAL A 306 7.88 -9.65 0.13
N GLN A 307 9.07 -9.87 0.66
CA GLN A 307 9.33 -10.96 1.61
C GLN A 307 9.88 -10.43 2.92
N LEU A 308 9.29 -10.83 4.04
CA LEU A 308 9.90 -10.74 5.36
C LEU A 308 10.30 -12.16 5.76
N ASP A 309 11.55 -12.33 6.15
CA ASP A 309 12.12 -13.63 6.48
C ASP A 309 12.71 -13.62 7.88
N GLY A 310 12.30 -14.58 8.71
CA GLY A 310 12.85 -14.83 10.03
C GLY A 310 14.31 -15.31 10.01
N PHE A 311 14.75 -15.83 8.87
CA PHE A 311 16.12 -16.24 8.59
C PHE A 311 16.70 -17.19 9.65
N ASN A 312 17.92 -16.95 10.14
CA ASN A 312 18.72 -17.96 10.83
C ASN A 312 19.07 -17.65 12.30
N ASP A 313 18.92 -16.41 12.77
CA ASP A 313 19.40 -15.97 14.10
C ASP A 313 18.26 -15.31 14.89
N THR A 314 17.93 -15.88 16.05
CA THR A 314 16.88 -15.35 16.94
C THR A 314 17.26 -13.99 17.56
N ASN A 315 18.54 -13.63 17.58
CA ASN A 315 18.97 -12.29 18.02
C ASN A 315 18.89 -11.24 16.91
N LYS A 316 18.53 -11.64 15.68
CA LYS A 316 18.35 -10.74 14.54
C LYS A 316 16.95 -10.92 13.94
N PRO A 317 15.89 -10.67 14.73
CA PRO A 317 14.53 -10.85 14.28
C PRO A 317 14.14 -9.83 13.20
N THR A 318 13.09 -10.18 12.44
CA THR A 318 12.45 -9.32 11.44
C THR A 318 11.08 -8.88 11.96
N TYR A 319 11.02 -7.78 12.72
CA TYR A 319 9.82 -7.38 13.43
C TYR A 319 9.68 -5.85 13.58
N TRP A 320 8.48 -5.36 13.86
CA TRP A 320 8.20 -3.91 13.99
C TRP A 320 8.52 -3.09 12.74
N ASN A 321 8.26 -3.65 11.55
CA ASN A 321 8.40 -2.93 10.28
C ASN A 321 7.03 -2.45 9.77
N ASN A 322 7.03 -1.38 8.98
CA ASN A 322 5.81 -0.74 8.48
C ASN A 322 5.80 -0.65 6.95
N PHE A 323 4.67 -1.04 6.36
CA PHE A 323 4.39 -0.98 4.94
C PHE A 323 3.14 -0.14 4.72
N ASP A 324 3.24 0.88 3.88
CA ASP A 324 2.18 1.87 3.69
C ASP A 324 2.03 2.19 2.20
N ARG A 325 0.85 1.92 1.61
CA ARG A 325 0.58 2.14 0.17
C ARG A 325 1.59 1.44 -0.75
N VAL A 326 1.91 0.18 -0.46
CA VAL A 326 2.76 -0.66 -1.31
C VAL A 326 1.89 -1.47 -2.25
N LEU A 327 2.14 -1.37 -3.56
CA LEU A 327 1.42 -2.10 -4.60
C LEU A 327 2.35 -3.13 -5.24
N VAL A 328 1.92 -4.39 -5.28
CA VAL A 328 2.58 -5.49 -5.98
C VAL A 328 1.71 -5.91 -7.16
N GLU A 329 2.17 -5.69 -8.38
CA GLU A 329 1.48 -6.05 -9.62
C GLU A 329 2.09 -7.29 -10.26
N GLN A 330 1.24 -8.22 -10.70
CA GLN A 330 1.64 -9.40 -11.47
C GLN A 330 2.74 -10.26 -10.80
N PRO A 331 2.69 -10.55 -9.48
CA PRO A 331 3.65 -11.46 -8.86
C PRO A 331 3.45 -12.89 -9.40
N ALA A 332 4.54 -13.62 -9.69
CA ALA A 332 4.41 -14.99 -10.19
C ALA A 332 4.02 -16.01 -9.11
N VAL A 333 4.39 -15.76 -7.85
CA VAL A 333 4.15 -16.66 -6.71
C VAL A 333 3.36 -15.94 -5.63
N HIS A 334 3.97 -14.99 -4.90
CA HIS A 334 3.30 -14.29 -3.79
C HIS A 334 3.37 -12.77 -3.95
N GLY A 335 2.32 -12.05 -3.57
CA GLY A 335 2.40 -10.60 -3.43
C GLY A 335 3.27 -10.22 -2.24
N PHE A 336 2.83 -10.63 -1.05
CA PHE A 336 3.52 -10.44 0.22
C PHE A 336 3.74 -11.80 0.88
N HIS A 337 4.94 -12.05 1.39
CA HIS A 337 5.32 -13.32 1.97
C HIS A 337 6.04 -13.13 3.32
N LEU A 338 5.48 -13.64 4.41
CA LEU A 338 6.13 -13.71 5.72
C LEU A 338 6.52 -15.16 5.98
N THR A 339 7.81 -15.43 6.04
CA THR A 339 8.36 -16.78 6.14
C THR A 339 9.46 -16.88 7.19
N ARG A 340 9.90 -18.10 7.48
CA ARG A 340 11.06 -18.40 8.32
C ARG A 340 11.89 -19.45 7.60
N SER A 341 12.85 -19.00 6.79
CA SER A 341 13.68 -19.90 5.98
C SER A 341 14.67 -20.74 6.80
N GLY A 342 14.93 -20.39 8.06
CA GLY A 342 15.85 -21.13 8.92
C GLY A 342 15.57 -21.04 10.42
N GLY A 343 16.64 -21.07 11.23
CA GLY A 343 16.55 -21.18 12.68
C GLY A 343 16.07 -19.95 13.46
N GLY A 344 15.94 -18.77 12.82
CA GLY A 344 15.62 -17.50 13.48
C GLY A 344 14.17 -17.35 13.94
N ASP A 345 13.80 -16.18 14.47
CA ASP A 345 12.42 -15.92 14.91
C ASP A 345 11.49 -15.66 13.73
N THR A 346 10.22 -16.03 13.81
CA THR A 346 9.25 -15.70 12.76
C THR A 346 9.04 -14.18 12.62
N PRO A 347 8.77 -13.66 11.41
CA PRO A 347 8.43 -12.26 11.22
C PRO A 347 7.23 -11.84 12.07
N ASN A 348 7.37 -10.78 12.85
CA ASN A 348 6.34 -10.41 13.81
C ASN A 348 6.15 -8.91 14.05
N ALA A 349 5.04 -8.52 14.68
CA ALA A 349 4.68 -7.14 14.95
C ALA A 349 4.72 -6.19 13.72
N ASN A 350 4.71 -6.73 12.48
CA ASN A 350 4.79 -5.94 11.27
C ASN A 350 3.41 -5.39 10.90
N LYS A 351 3.38 -4.18 10.35
CA LYS A 351 2.16 -3.45 10.03
C LYS A 351 2.08 -3.17 8.54
N PHE A 352 0.97 -3.56 7.93
CA PHE A 352 0.67 -3.34 6.53
C PHE A 352 -0.61 -2.51 6.46
N TYR A 353 -0.53 -1.35 5.82
CA TYR A 353 -1.64 -0.43 5.66
C TYR A 353 -1.78 -0.04 4.19
N ALA A 354 -3.00 -0.19 3.64
CA ALA A 354 -3.31 0.11 2.24
C ALA A 354 -2.37 -0.61 1.23
N CYS A 355 -1.86 -1.79 1.60
CA CYS A 355 -1.02 -2.62 0.72
C CYS A 355 -1.88 -3.47 -0.21
N ARG A 356 -1.46 -3.63 -1.47
CA ARG A 356 -2.23 -4.31 -2.50
C ARG A 356 -1.38 -5.32 -3.26
N SER A 357 -1.88 -6.54 -3.43
CA SER A 357 -1.37 -7.51 -4.40
C SER A 357 -2.39 -7.64 -5.52
N TYR A 358 -2.02 -7.29 -6.75
CA TYR A 358 -2.92 -7.22 -7.89
C TYR A 358 -2.40 -8.05 -9.06
N SER A 359 -3.08 -9.17 -9.35
CA SER A 359 -2.69 -10.07 -10.44
C SER A 359 -2.74 -9.41 -11.81
N LEU A 360 -3.65 -8.45 -12.05
CA LEU A 360 -3.97 -7.94 -13.39
C LEU A 360 -4.19 -9.08 -14.41
N SER A 361 -4.84 -10.16 -13.96
CA SER A 361 -5.06 -11.40 -14.70
C SER A 361 -3.79 -12.14 -15.15
N ALA A 362 -2.64 -11.81 -14.59
CA ALA A 362 -1.43 -12.61 -14.77
C ALA A 362 -1.51 -13.86 -13.88
N PRO A 363 -1.12 -15.05 -14.37
CA PRO A 363 -1.12 -16.27 -13.56
C PRO A 363 -0.19 -16.14 -12.36
N MET A 364 -0.67 -16.56 -11.19
CA MET A 364 0.13 -16.70 -9.99
C MET A 364 -0.10 -18.07 -9.33
N SER A 365 0.92 -18.63 -8.70
CA SER A 365 0.86 -19.98 -8.09
C SER A 365 0.69 -19.99 -6.57
N GLY A 366 0.97 -18.86 -5.91
CA GLY A 366 0.92 -18.73 -4.45
C GLY A 366 -0.30 -17.93 -3.99
N ALA A 367 -0.08 -16.78 -3.36
CA ALA A 367 -1.15 -16.00 -2.71
C ALA A 367 -0.93 -14.50 -2.82
N GLY A 368 -1.99 -13.71 -2.69
CA GLY A 368 -1.86 -12.26 -2.55
C GLY A 368 -1.01 -11.91 -1.33
N PHE A 369 -1.36 -12.46 -0.17
CA PHE A 369 -0.58 -12.43 1.06
C PHE A 369 -0.45 -13.85 1.60
N TYR A 370 0.76 -14.34 1.76
CA TYR A 370 1.04 -15.58 2.48
C TYR A 370 1.81 -15.27 3.76
N ILE A 371 1.16 -15.47 4.89
CA ILE A 371 1.82 -15.46 6.19
C ILE A 371 2.14 -16.92 6.48
N GLU A 372 3.23 -17.46 5.93
CA GLU A 372 3.64 -18.85 6.13
C GLU A 372 3.99 -19.08 7.61
N ALA A 373 4.80 -18.18 8.17
CA ALA A 373 5.18 -18.18 9.57
C ALA A 373 5.18 -16.75 10.12
N GLY A 374 4.46 -16.51 11.22
CA GLY A 374 4.37 -15.17 11.80
C GLY A 374 3.75 -15.13 13.19
N GLN A 375 4.58 -14.98 14.23
CA GLN A 375 4.19 -14.89 15.64
C GLN A 375 4.97 -13.76 16.32
N PHE A 376 4.38 -12.72 16.92
CA PHE A 376 2.98 -12.36 17.15
C PHE A 376 2.61 -11.02 16.52
N ASN A 377 1.31 -10.71 16.36
CA ASN A 377 0.80 -9.35 16.13
C ASN A 377 1.16 -8.72 14.76
N ASN A 378 1.25 -9.52 13.71
CA ASN A 378 1.23 -8.97 12.35
C ASN A 378 -0.18 -8.44 12.05
N ALA A 379 -0.28 -7.23 11.50
CA ALA A 379 -1.55 -6.60 11.20
C ALA A 379 -1.62 -6.10 9.76
N PHE A 380 -2.75 -6.38 9.11
CA PHE A 380 -3.04 -6.05 7.72
C PHE A 380 -4.36 -5.25 7.71
N ILE A 381 -4.26 -3.97 7.39
CA ILE A 381 -5.35 -3.00 7.53
C ILE A 381 -5.59 -2.35 6.17
N ASP A 382 -6.83 -2.42 5.68
CA ASP A 382 -7.24 -1.91 4.37
C ASP A 382 -6.39 -2.51 3.22
N CYS A 383 -6.01 -3.78 3.35
CA CYS A 383 -5.20 -4.49 2.35
C CYS A 383 -6.07 -5.19 1.30
N GLU A 384 -5.59 -5.23 0.06
CA GLU A 384 -6.27 -5.88 -1.06
C GLU A 384 -5.44 -7.03 -1.64
N ALA A 385 -6.06 -8.18 -1.86
CA ALA A 385 -5.49 -9.29 -2.59
C ALA A 385 -6.42 -9.69 -3.74
N ASN A 386 -5.97 -9.43 -4.96
CA ASN A 386 -6.60 -9.87 -6.18
C ASN A 386 -5.70 -10.89 -6.87
N VAL A 387 -6.21 -12.10 -7.07
CA VAL A 387 -5.43 -13.26 -7.53
C VAL A 387 -6.08 -13.94 -8.75
N ASP A 388 -5.27 -14.59 -9.58
CA ASP A 388 -5.69 -15.31 -10.79
C ASP A 388 -4.84 -16.58 -11.02
N GLY A 389 -5.21 -17.41 -11.99
CA GLY A 389 -4.48 -18.62 -12.37
C GLY A 389 -4.60 -19.72 -11.32
N THR A 390 -3.46 -20.28 -10.90
CA THR A 390 -3.37 -21.40 -9.97
C THR A 390 -3.10 -20.96 -8.53
N ALA A 391 -3.57 -19.76 -8.16
CA ALA A 391 -3.39 -19.24 -6.81
C ALA A 391 -3.99 -20.19 -5.77
N GLN A 392 -3.48 -20.14 -4.55
CA GLN A 392 -3.90 -21.00 -3.43
C GLN A 392 -4.85 -20.26 -2.47
N GLY A 393 -4.94 -18.93 -2.57
CA GLY A 393 -5.82 -18.08 -1.79
C GLY A 393 -5.47 -16.61 -1.94
N CYS A 394 -6.41 -15.71 -1.62
CA CYS A 394 -6.11 -14.28 -1.59
C CYS A 394 -5.19 -13.96 -0.39
N PHE A 395 -5.60 -14.40 0.79
CA PHE A 395 -4.82 -14.37 2.03
C PHE A 395 -4.69 -15.80 2.57
N ILE A 396 -3.48 -16.21 2.96
CA ILE A 396 -3.22 -17.50 3.60
C ILE A 396 -2.50 -17.25 4.92
N VAL A 397 -3.02 -17.84 5.99
CA VAL A 397 -2.42 -17.84 7.33
C VAL A 397 -1.92 -19.25 7.62
N GLY A 398 -0.60 -19.40 7.65
CA GLY A 398 0.09 -20.67 7.76
C GLY A 398 0.09 -21.27 9.15
N SER A 399 0.45 -22.54 9.24
CA SER A 399 0.40 -23.36 10.46
C SER A 399 1.24 -22.84 11.63
N GLN A 400 2.25 -22.00 11.37
CA GLN A 400 3.10 -21.41 12.39
C GLN A 400 2.67 -19.99 12.77
N CYS A 401 1.46 -19.57 12.42
CA CYS A 401 0.97 -18.24 12.74
C CYS A 401 0.27 -18.19 14.09
N ASN A 402 0.54 -17.12 14.83
CA ASN A 402 -0.11 -16.82 16.09
C ASN A 402 -0.43 -15.32 16.14
N LYS A 403 -1.70 -14.98 16.37
CA LYS A 403 -2.15 -13.61 16.57
C LYS A 403 -1.97 -12.72 15.34
N THR A 404 -2.58 -13.13 14.23
CA THR A 404 -2.65 -12.33 13.00
C THR A 404 -3.94 -11.51 12.97
N LEU A 405 -3.86 -10.23 12.62
CA LEU A 405 -5.01 -9.33 12.56
C LEU A 405 -5.27 -8.85 11.13
N PHE A 406 -6.49 -9.04 10.65
CA PHE A 406 -7.01 -8.44 9.43
C PHE A 406 -8.13 -7.46 9.75
N ILE A 407 -8.04 -6.24 9.23
CA ILE A 407 -9.10 -5.23 9.30
C ILE A 407 -9.38 -4.72 7.89
N ASN A 408 -10.64 -4.78 7.48
CA ASN A 408 -11.10 -4.42 6.13
C ASN A 408 -10.30 -5.09 4.99
N PRO A 409 -9.97 -6.40 5.05
CA PRO A 409 -9.32 -7.05 3.92
C PRO A 409 -10.29 -7.08 2.73
N TYR A 410 -9.79 -6.74 1.55
CA TYR A 410 -10.48 -6.91 0.27
C TYR A 410 -9.83 -8.09 -0.46
N ALA A 411 -10.58 -9.18 -0.61
CA ALA A 411 -10.16 -10.33 -1.38
C ALA A 411 -11.01 -10.47 -2.66
N GLU A 412 -10.36 -10.59 -3.82
CA GLU A 412 -10.98 -10.74 -5.13
C GLU A 412 -10.36 -11.89 -5.92
N SER A 413 -11.19 -12.79 -6.46
CA SER A 413 -10.72 -13.88 -7.33
C SER A 413 -11.84 -14.48 -8.18
N PHE A 414 -11.51 -15.02 -9.35
CA PHE A 414 -12.47 -15.67 -10.28
C PHE A 414 -12.09 -17.13 -10.60
N ASN A 415 -11.31 -17.77 -9.71
CA ASN A 415 -10.73 -19.10 -9.89
C ASN A 415 -11.04 -20.05 -8.71
N GLN A 416 -12.10 -19.78 -7.96
CA GLN A 416 -12.64 -20.57 -6.84
C GLN A 416 -11.72 -20.70 -5.62
N VAL A 417 -10.65 -19.92 -5.55
CA VAL A 417 -9.71 -19.95 -4.42
C VAL A 417 -10.32 -19.27 -3.18
N PRO A 418 -9.96 -19.70 -1.97
CA PRO A 418 -10.44 -19.06 -0.75
C PRO A 418 -10.01 -17.60 -0.65
N ASN A 419 -10.86 -16.72 -0.12
CA ASN A 419 -10.45 -15.36 0.22
C ASN A 419 -9.46 -15.38 1.37
N ILE A 420 -9.82 -16.03 2.49
CA ILE A 420 -8.90 -16.27 3.61
C ILE A 420 -8.82 -17.77 3.86
N LYS A 421 -7.63 -18.36 3.72
CA LYS A 421 -7.34 -19.74 4.11
C LYS A 421 -6.60 -19.74 5.44
N LEU A 422 -7.14 -20.43 6.44
CA LEU A 422 -6.50 -20.66 7.72
C LEU A 422 -5.98 -22.09 7.74
N GLU A 423 -4.67 -22.28 7.82
CA GLU A 423 -4.08 -23.61 7.82
C GLU A 423 -4.12 -24.24 9.21
N ALA A 424 -4.12 -25.58 9.26
CA ALA A 424 -4.07 -26.33 10.52
C ALA A 424 -2.84 -25.93 11.33
N GLY A 425 -3.05 -25.52 12.59
CA GLY A 425 -2.01 -25.01 13.49
C GLY A 425 -1.97 -23.49 13.62
N SER A 426 -2.59 -22.74 12.69
CA SER A 426 -2.78 -21.29 12.88
C SER A 426 -3.72 -21.02 14.05
N ILE A 427 -3.37 -20.07 14.91
CA ILE A 427 -4.16 -19.75 16.12
C ILE A 427 -4.30 -18.23 16.34
N GLU A 428 -5.35 -17.84 17.06
CA GLU A 428 -5.66 -16.45 17.42
C GLU A 428 -5.75 -15.48 16.22
N THR A 429 -6.18 -15.95 15.04
CA THR A 429 -6.39 -15.05 13.90
C THR A 429 -7.67 -14.24 14.11
N ALA A 430 -7.62 -12.92 13.93
CA ALA A 430 -8.76 -12.04 14.04
C ALA A 430 -9.06 -11.35 12.70
N ILE A 431 -10.31 -11.46 12.22
CA ILE A 431 -10.74 -10.96 10.91
C ILE A 431 -11.93 -10.03 11.10
N TYR A 432 -11.78 -8.76 10.70
CA TYR A 432 -12.84 -7.76 10.80
C TYR A 432 -13.18 -7.22 9.42
N ASN A 433 -14.47 -7.23 9.06
CA ASN A 433 -15.00 -6.58 7.86
C ASN A 433 -14.36 -7.08 6.54
N LEU A 434 -14.28 -8.41 6.35
CA LEU A 434 -13.81 -8.99 5.10
C LEU A 434 -14.80 -8.71 3.96
N LEU A 435 -14.34 -7.97 2.94
CA LEU A 435 -14.98 -7.89 1.64
C LEU A 435 -14.52 -9.07 0.77
N SER A 436 -15.43 -10.00 0.52
CA SER A 436 -15.20 -11.19 -0.30
C SER A 436 -15.91 -11.00 -1.64
N VAL A 437 -15.13 -10.69 -2.68
CA VAL A 437 -15.56 -10.58 -4.08
C VAL A 437 -14.94 -11.74 -4.85
N SER A 438 -15.24 -12.96 -4.44
CA SER A 438 -14.75 -14.13 -5.15
C SER A 438 -15.79 -15.24 -5.28
N ASP A 439 -15.47 -16.20 -6.13
CA ASP A 439 -16.20 -17.43 -6.38
C ASP A 439 -15.72 -18.61 -5.49
N GLY A 440 -14.83 -18.37 -4.52
CA GLY A 440 -14.38 -19.34 -3.52
C GLY A 440 -14.94 -19.11 -2.11
N SER A 441 -14.49 -19.91 -1.13
CA SER A 441 -14.91 -19.76 0.26
C SER A 441 -14.42 -18.44 0.87
N ALA A 442 -15.33 -17.67 1.48
CA ALA A 442 -14.98 -16.44 2.20
C ALA A 442 -13.93 -16.69 3.30
N ILE A 443 -14.11 -17.74 4.09
CA ILE A 443 -13.10 -18.24 5.03
C ILE A 443 -13.07 -19.76 4.89
N TRP A 444 -11.92 -20.30 4.49
CA TRP A 444 -11.65 -21.73 4.53
C TRP A 444 -10.84 -22.04 5.79
N ASP A 445 -11.53 -22.56 6.79
CA ASP A 445 -10.95 -22.89 8.08
C ASP A 445 -10.44 -24.35 8.14
N LEU A 446 -9.13 -24.51 8.29
CA LEU A 446 -8.47 -25.76 8.66
C LEU A 446 -7.82 -25.67 10.05
N SER A 447 -7.90 -24.52 10.72
CA SER A 447 -7.34 -24.28 12.06
C SER A 447 -8.10 -25.02 13.17
N GLY A 448 -9.34 -25.45 12.91
CA GLY A 448 -10.20 -26.11 13.89
C GLY A 448 -11.02 -25.14 14.73
N GLY A 449 -11.33 -23.95 14.21
CA GLY A 449 -12.05 -22.89 14.91
C GLY A 449 -11.18 -21.95 15.73
N GLU A 450 -9.86 -21.98 15.58
CA GLU A 450 -8.90 -21.16 16.32
C GLU A 450 -8.74 -19.73 15.73
N TYR A 451 -9.88 -19.12 15.36
CA TYR A 451 -9.96 -17.76 14.83
C TYR A 451 -11.23 -17.06 15.31
N THR A 452 -11.22 -15.72 15.23
CA THR A 452 -12.41 -14.89 15.44
C THR A 452 -12.66 -14.08 14.18
N ALA A 453 -13.91 -14.07 13.72
CA ALA A 453 -14.32 -13.25 12.59
C ALA A 453 -15.58 -12.44 12.91
N TYR A 454 -15.57 -11.16 12.53
CA TYR A 454 -16.69 -10.23 12.69
C TYR A 454 -16.99 -9.53 11.38
N ASN A 455 -18.26 -9.58 10.96
CA ASN A 455 -18.70 -9.04 9.66
C ASN A 455 -17.80 -9.53 8.51
N ALA A 456 -17.43 -10.82 8.55
CA ALA A 456 -16.58 -11.42 7.54
C ALA A 456 -17.41 -12.35 6.67
N GLY A 457 -17.44 -12.08 5.37
CA GLY A 457 -18.13 -12.89 4.37
C GLY A 457 -19.26 -12.15 3.65
N PHE A 458 -19.29 -12.32 2.33
CA PHE A 458 -20.36 -11.91 1.43
C PHE A 458 -20.64 -13.08 0.47
N PRO A 459 -21.91 -13.43 0.18
CA PRO A 459 -23.14 -12.84 0.73
C PRO A 459 -23.48 -13.33 2.16
N PHE A 460 -22.86 -14.41 2.63
CA PHE A 460 -23.11 -14.96 3.97
C PHE A 460 -22.11 -14.42 4.98
N LYS A 461 -22.60 -13.55 5.87
CA LYS A 461 -21.81 -12.97 6.96
C LYS A 461 -21.70 -13.95 8.12
N ASN A 462 -20.49 -14.19 8.60
CA ASN A 462 -20.29 -14.85 9.90
C ASN A 462 -20.80 -13.91 11.01
N ARG A 463 -21.82 -14.37 11.74
CA ARG A 463 -22.28 -13.75 13.00
C ARG A 463 -21.53 -14.41 14.15
N LEU A 464 -21.14 -13.63 15.16
CA LEU A 464 -20.47 -14.09 16.38
C LEU A 464 -21.12 -15.36 16.95
N GLN A 465 -20.33 -16.41 17.21
CA GLN A 465 -20.77 -17.54 18.01
C GLN A 465 -19.71 -17.88 19.09
N LYS A 466 -19.89 -17.27 20.26
CA LYS A 466 -19.70 -17.78 21.65
C LYS A 466 -19.89 -16.59 22.59
N THR A 467 -21.07 -16.48 23.19
CA THR A 467 -21.37 -15.49 24.22
C THR A 467 -21.12 -16.12 25.59
N THR A 468 -20.21 -15.55 26.36
CA THR A 468 -19.95 -15.97 27.74
C THR A 468 -20.87 -15.22 28.68
N VAL A 469 -21.75 -15.93 29.38
CA VAL A 469 -22.60 -15.38 30.44
C VAL A 469 -21.76 -15.28 31.72
N THR A 470 -21.48 -14.06 32.17
CA THR A 470 -20.64 -13.81 33.36
C THR A 470 -21.40 -13.85 34.68
N ASP A 471 -22.74 -13.79 34.64
CA ASP A 471 -23.58 -13.87 35.84
C ASP A 471 -24.87 -14.63 35.52
N LEU A 472 -25.05 -15.79 36.16
CA LEU A 472 -26.23 -16.65 36.06
C LEU A 472 -26.72 -16.93 37.48
N ASN A 473 -27.90 -16.42 37.83
CA ASN A 473 -28.56 -16.75 39.09
C ASN A 473 -29.62 -17.83 38.83
N ALA A 474 -29.24 -19.09 39.02
CA ALA A 474 -30.14 -20.23 39.01
C ALA A 474 -30.42 -20.65 40.46
N THR A 475 -31.69 -20.57 40.87
CA THR A 475 -32.14 -21.03 42.19
C THR A 475 -33.15 -22.17 41.99
N LEU A 476 -33.32 -23.03 42.98
CA LEU A 476 -34.25 -24.18 42.91
C LEU A 476 -34.07 -25.20 41.76
N GLN A 477 -32.89 -25.31 41.15
CA GLN A 477 -32.56 -26.42 40.24
C GLN A 477 -32.27 -27.74 41.00
N ARG A 478 -33.21 -28.17 41.83
CA ARG A 478 -33.18 -29.46 42.56
C ARG A 478 -34.32 -30.34 42.05
N TYR A 479 -34.43 -31.59 42.52
CA TYR A 479 -35.53 -32.50 42.16
C TYR A 479 -36.37 -32.89 43.39
N ASP A 480 -36.54 -31.93 44.31
CA ASP A 480 -37.28 -32.13 45.54
C ASP A 480 -38.78 -32.15 45.20
N THR A 481 -39.45 -33.27 45.49
CA THR A 481 -40.78 -33.60 44.99
C THR A 481 -41.85 -33.49 46.08
N GLU A 482 -42.93 -32.79 45.79
CA GLU A 482 -44.16 -32.75 46.60
C GLU A 482 -45.31 -33.45 45.88
N TYR A 483 -46.19 -34.09 46.65
CA TYR A 483 -47.44 -34.69 46.17
C TYR A 483 -48.64 -33.84 46.65
N LEU A 484 -49.49 -33.42 45.72
CA LEU A 484 -50.67 -32.61 45.99
C LEU A 484 -51.92 -33.34 45.49
N ASP A 485 -52.87 -33.63 46.39
CA ASP A 485 -54.20 -34.16 46.05
C ASP A 485 -55.26 -33.22 46.62
N ALA A 486 -55.85 -32.40 45.74
CA ALA A 486 -56.73 -31.31 46.11
C ALA A 486 -57.80 -31.05 45.03
N SER A 487 -58.74 -30.14 45.33
CA SER A 487 -59.71 -29.60 44.38
C SER A 487 -59.84 -28.09 44.58
N GLY A 488 -60.26 -27.34 43.56
CA GLY A 488 -60.35 -25.88 43.64
C GLY A 488 -59.04 -25.19 43.24
N SER A 489 -58.28 -24.66 44.21
CA SER A 489 -57.02 -23.95 43.94
C SER A 489 -55.93 -24.28 44.96
N VAL A 490 -54.68 -24.34 44.51
CA VAL A 490 -53.48 -24.46 45.34
C VAL A 490 -52.43 -23.46 44.86
N THR A 491 -51.73 -22.80 45.79
CA THR A 491 -50.62 -21.90 45.49
C THR A 491 -49.32 -22.56 45.92
N LEU A 492 -48.37 -22.68 44.98
CA LEU A 492 -47.06 -23.25 45.22
C LEU A 492 -46.15 -22.22 45.89
N ASP A 493 -45.22 -22.71 46.71
CA ASP A 493 -44.10 -21.93 47.22
C ASP A 493 -42.77 -22.41 46.60
N THR A 494 -41.66 -21.79 46.99
CA THR A 494 -40.33 -22.16 46.49
C THR A 494 -39.66 -23.26 47.32
N SER A 495 -40.41 -24.06 48.09
CA SER A 495 -39.81 -25.14 48.89
C SER A 495 -39.51 -26.40 48.08
N HIS A 496 -40.25 -26.62 46.98
CA HIS A 496 -40.11 -27.78 46.09
C HIS A 496 -40.05 -27.35 44.63
N SER A 497 -39.38 -28.14 43.80
CA SER A 497 -39.21 -27.87 42.38
C SER A 497 -40.05 -28.79 41.50
N VAL A 498 -40.55 -29.91 42.04
CA VAL A 498 -41.40 -30.87 41.32
C VAL A 498 -42.68 -31.12 42.09
N HIS A 499 -43.83 -30.89 41.45
CA HIS A 499 -45.15 -31.04 42.04
C HIS A 499 -45.92 -32.10 41.27
N LEU A 500 -46.18 -33.22 41.92
CA LEU A 500 -47.03 -34.30 41.41
C LEU A 500 -48.46 -34.01 41.87
N VAL A 501 -49.32 -33.65 40.93
CA VAL A 501 -50.64 -33.09 41.23
C VAL A 501 -51.75 -34.03 40.76
N SER A 502 -52.62 -34.41 41.68
CA SER A 502 -53.84 -35.17 41.45
C SER A 502 -55.04 -34.22 41.43
N SER A 503 -55.85 -34.31 40.37
CA SER A 503 -57.15 -33.65 40.25
C SER A 503 -58.30 -34.66 40.35
N PHE A 504 -58.09 -35.81 41.00
CA PHE A 504 -59.10 -36.86 41.14
C PHE A 504 -60.38 -36.33 41.81
N GLY A 505 -60.23 -35.47 42.83
CA GLY A 505 -61.34 -34.85 43.56
C GLY A 505 -62.11 -33.75 42.83
N GLY A 506 -61.62 -33.27 41.67
CA GLY A 506 -62.22 -32.18 40.89
C GLY A 506 -61.18 -31.36 40.12
N ALA A 507 -61.62 -30.47 39.22
CA ALA A 507 -60.72 -29.54 38.54
C ALA A 507 -59.94 -28.67 39.55
N LEU A 508 -58.68 -28.36 39.20
CA LEU A 508 -57.73 -27.72 40.10
C LEU A 508 -56.94 -26.62 39.38
N THR A 509 -56.82 -25.46 40.00
CA THR A 509 -55.91 -24.40 39.57
C THR A 509 -54.66 -24.39 40.44
N VAL A 510 -53.49 -24.55 39.84
CA VAL A 510 -52.19 -24.46 40.48
C VAL A 510 -51.62 -23.07 40.19
N HIS A 511 -51.44 -22.25 41.22
CA HIS A 511 -50.81 -20.94 41.13
C HIS A 511 -49.32 -21.06 41.43
N LEU A 512 -48.48 -20.70 40.46
CA LEU A 512 -47.06 -20.44 40.68
C LEU A 512 -46.91 -19.24 41.64
N PRO A 513 -45.85 -19.18 42.47
CA PRO A 513 -45.57 -17.96 43.20
C PRO A 513 -45.29 -16.82 42.23
N LYS A 514 -45.43 -15.57 42.68
CA LYS A 514 -45.10 -14.39 41.87
C LYS A 514 -43.68 -14.51 41.34
N ALA A 515 -43.47 -14.21 40.06
CA ALA A 515 -42.16 -14.34 39.44
C ALA A 515 -41.07 -13.54 40.21
N SER A 516 -41.42 -12.37 40.74
CA SER A 516 -40.55 -11.52 41.57
C SER A 516 -40.05 -12.19 42.85
N ASP A 517 -40.83 -13.10 43.41
CA ASP A 517 -40.52 -13.80 44.66
C ASP A 517 -39.79 -15.13 44.38
N ALA A 518 -39.66 -15.51 43.11
CA ALA A 518 -39.11 -16.78 42.64
C ALA A 518 -38.01 -16.58 41.57
N VAL A 519 -37.20 -15.52 41.68
CA VAL A 519 -36.17 -15.17 40.69
C VAL A 519 -35.21 -16.36 40.46
N GLY A 520 -35.16 -16.85 39.23
CA GLY A 520 -34.28 -17.94 38.83
C GLY A 520 -34.77 -19.33 39.23
N ALA A 521 -35.96 -19.46 39.83
CA ALA A 521 -36.55 -20.73 40.24
C ALA A 521 -37.07 -21.53 39.05
N MET A 522 -36.83 -22.85 39.07
CA MET A 522 -37.41 -23.81 38.13
C MET A 522 -38.47 -24.66 38.84
N MET A 523 -39.66 -24.77 38.23
CA MET A 523 -40.78 -25.54 38.78
C MET A 523 -41.41 -26.45 37.73
N VAL A 524 -41.72 -27.67 38.13
CA VAL A 524 -42.44 -28.67 37.34
C VAL A 524 -43.79 -28.93 38.00
N VAL A 525 -44.85 -28.93 37.21
CA VAL A 525 -46.18 -29.41 37.60
C VAL A 525 -46.51 -30.58 36.68
N LYS A 526 -46.76 -31.75 37.28
CA LYS A 526 -47.13 -32.98 36.55
C LYS A 526 -48.45 -33.52 37.07
N LYS A 527 -49.41 -33.71 36.17
CA LYS A 527 -50.65 -34.43 36.47
C LYS A 527 -50.35 -35.92 36.60
N ILE A 528 -50.85 -36.55 37.66
CA ILE A 528 -50.54 -37.96 37.99
C ILE A 528 -51.76 -38.87 38.10
N ASP A 529 -52.97 -38.32 38.00
CA ASP A 529 -54.20 -39.10 38.05
C ASP A 529 -54.87 -39.18 36.66
N SER A 530 -55.68 -40.22 36.47
CA SER A 530 -56.41 -40.51 35.23
C SER A 530 -57.79 -39.84 35.12
N SER A 531 -58.16 -38.94 36.04
CA SER A 531 -59.46 -38.27 35.97
C SER A 531 -59.53 -37.31 34.78
N LYS A 532 -60.76 -37.08 34.29
CA LYS A 532 -61.07 -36.12 33.21
C LYS A 532 -60.96 -34.65 33.63
N ASN A 533 -60.63 -34.39 34.90
CA ASN A 533 -60.51 -33.05 35.44
C ASN A 533 -59.20 -32.40 34.99
N VAL A 534 -59.27 -31.15 34.55
CA VAL A 534 -58.11 -30.39 34.05
C VAL A 534 -57.40 -29.71 35.21
N ILE A 535 -56.07 -29.74 35.17
CA ILE A 535 -55.22 -28.87 36.01
C ILE A 535 -54.86 -27.63 35.20
N THR A 536 -55.19 -26.45 35.74
CA THR A 536 -54.82 -25.15 35.16
C THR A 536 -53.64 -24.59 35.93
N VAL A 537 -52.48 -24.46 35.29
CA VAL A 537 -51.31 -23.79 35.85
C VAL A 537 -51.39 -22.30 35.50
N SER A 538 -51.34 -21.45 36.51
CA SER A 538 -51.40 -19.98 36.42
C SER A 538 -50.40 -19.37 37.40
N GLU A 539 -50.33 -18.05 37.51
CA GLU A 539 -49.47 -17.36 38.48
C GLU A 539 -50.35 -16.68 39.55
N ASP A 540 -49.91 -16.66 40.80
CA ASP A 540 -50.60 -15.93 41.86
C ASP A 540 -50.70 -14.44 41.53
N ASN A 541 -51.92 -13.96 41.28
CA ASN A 541 -52.21 -12.60 40.84
C ASN A 541 -51.49 -12.19 39.54
N GLY A 542 -51.10 -13.15 38.69
CA GLY A 542 -50.36 -12.94 37.44
C GLY A 542 -51.00 -13.64 36.24
N ALA A 543 -50.35 -13.52 35.08
CA ALA A 543 -50.87 -14.05 33.82
C ALA A 543 -50.56 -15.55 33.61
N GLY A 544 -49.71 -16.15 34.45
CA GLY A 544 -49.26 -17.54 34.31
C GLY A 544 -48.02 -17.68 33.40
N PRO A 545 -47.52 -18.90 33.17
CA PRO A 545 -46.34 -19.13 32.35
C PRO A 545 -46.57 -18.77 30.87
N ASP A 546 -45.57 -18.16 30.23
CA ASP A 546 -45.66 -17.49 28.92
C ASP A 546 -46.80 -16.46 28.85
N SER A 547 -47.07 -15.77 29.96
CA SER A 547 -48.17 -14.79 30.09
C SER A 547 -49.57 -15.37 29.80
N ARG A 548 -49.78 -16.65 30.07
CA ARG A 548 -51.08 -17.33 29.91
C ARG A 548 -51.28 -18.47 30.91
N ASN A 549 -52.53 -18.92 31.03
CA ASN A 549 -52.82 -20.19 31.69
C ASN A 549 -52.30 -21.38 30.84
N TYR A 550 -51.72 -22.38 31.52
CA TYR A 550 -51.27 -23.63 30.92
C TYR A 550 -52.13 -24.80 31.40
N TYR A 551 -52.52 -25.72 30.52
CA TYR A 551 -53.52 -26.75 30.83
C TYR A 551 -52.92 -28.16 30.73
N LEU A 552 -53.12 -28.96 31.78
CA LEU A 552 -52.75 -30.38 31.84
C LEU A 552 -54.04 -31.21 31.94
N GLY A 553 -54.35 -31.98 30.90
CA GLY A 553 -55.65 -32.64 30.72
C GLY A 553 -55.63 -34.15 30.94
N SER A 554 -54.48 -34.79 30.72
CA SER A 554 -54.30 -36.23 30.80
C SER A 554 -53.31 -36.64 31.90
N GLU A 555 -53.43 -37.88 32.36
CA GLU A 555 -52.42 -38.49 33.23
C GLU A 555 -51.04 -38.39 32.58
N ASN A 556 -50.03 -37.99 33.33
CA ASN A 556 -48.65 -37.73 32.90
C ASN A 556 -48.41 -36.46 32.07
N ASP A 557 -49.42 -35.64 31.82
CA ASP A 557 -49.19 -34.28 31.31
C ASP A 557 -48.32 -33.50 32.29
N TYR A 558 -47.31 -32.80 31.78
CA TYR A 558 -46.44 -31.97 32.60
C TYR A 558 -46.07 -30.66 31.92
N VAL A 559 -45.73 -29.67 32.74
CA VAL A 559 -45.10 -28.43 32.30
C VAL A 559 -43.96 -28.10 33.25
N SER A 560 -42.82 -27.72 32.67
CA SER A 560 -41.62 -27.26 33.36
C SER A 560 -41.40 -25.79 33.01
N MET A 561 -41.20 -24.96 34.02
CA MET A 561 -41.18 -23.52 33.90
C MET A 561 -39.98 -22.92 34.65
N ILE A 562 -39.51 -21.75 34.20
CA ILE A 562 -38.48 -20.96 34.88
C ILE A 562 -38.95 -19.51 35.05
N SER A 563 -38.68 -18.92 36.21
CA SER A 563 -38.92 -17.49 36.45
C SER A 563 -37.66 -16.67 36.19
N ASN A 564 -37.79 -15.55 35.48
CA ASN A 564 -36.72 -14.54 35.34
C ASN A 564 -36.82 -13.40 36.36
N GLY A 565 -37.75 -13.48 37.32
CA GLY A 565 -38.05 -12.40 38.27
C GLY A 565 -39.11 -11.40 37.83
N THR A 566 -39.55 -11.46 36.57
CA THR A 566 -40.62 -10.61 36.01
C THR A 566 -41.81 -11.44 35.53
N GLU A 567 -41.55 -12.58 34.89
CA GLU A 567 -42.57 -13.52 34.41
C GLU A 567 -42.04 -14.96 34.49
N TRP A 568 -42.96 -15.92 34.30
CA TRP A 568 -42.65 -17.34 34.16
C TRP A 568 -42.63 -17.75 32.69
N PHE A 569 -41.67 -18.59 32.30
CA PHE A 569 -41.55 -19.14 30.94
C PHE A 569 -41.66 -20.64 30.94
N VAL A 570 -42.39 -21.22 29.97
CA VAL A 570 -42.37 -22.66 29.74
C VAL A 570 -41.06 -23.05 29.05
N ILE A 571 -40.31 -23.96 29.67
CA ILE A 571 -39.02 -24.46 29.15
C ILE A 571 -39.10 -25.91 28.66
N ALA A 572 -40.07 -26.69 29.14
CA ALA A 572 -40.37 -28.00 28.60
C ALA A 572 -41.82 -28.40 28.91
N SER A 573 -42.46 -29.10 28.00
CA SER A 573 -43.74 -29.75 28.24
C SER A 573 -43.96 -30.85 27.20
N ASN A 574 -44.74 -31.87 27.55
CA ASN A 574 -45.30 -32.80 26.56
C ASN A 574 -46.56 -32.25 25.85
N ARG A 575 -46.90 -30.96 26.06
CA ARG A 575 -48.01 -30.22 25.46
C ARG A 575 -47.55 -28.99 24.63
N SER A 576 -46.25 -28.74 24.47
CA SER A 576 -45.72 -27.70 23.57
C SER A 576 -45.86 -28.12 22.09
N ALA A 577 -46.15 -27.18 21.18
CA ALA A 577 -46.30 -27.48 19.74
C ALA A 577 -45.04 -28.19 19.19
N GLY A 578 -45.20 -29.44 18.72
CA GLY A 578 -44.07 -30.34 18.54
C GLY A 578 -43.48 -30.45 17.14
N ASN A 579 -42.68 -31.51 17.02
CA ASN A 579 -41.83 -31.90 15.91
C ASN A 579 -42.58 -32.27 14.61
N THR A 580 -41.93 -32.05 13.46
CA THR A 580 -42.49 -32.32 12.12
C THR A 580 -41.72 -33.43 11.41
N ARG A 581 -42.41 -34.37 10.74
CA ARG A 581 -41.81 -35.44 9.91
C ARG A 581 -42.34 -35.41 8.48
N PHE A 582 -41.45 -35.55 7.50
CA PHE A 582 -41.79 -35.68 6.08
C PHE A 582 -41.68 -37.14 5.60
N TYR A 583 -42.58 -37.58 4.73
CA TYR A 583 -42.53 -38.89 4.08
C TYR A 583 -43.12 -38.84 2.66
N ASP A 584 -42.48 -39.51 1.70
CA ASP A 584 -42.95 -39.67 0.33
C ASP A 584 -43.00 -41.17 -0.02
N GLY A 585 -44.18 -41.66 -0.41
CA GLY A 585 -44.38 -43.08 -0.67
C GLY A 585 -45.79 -43.46 -1.10
N ASN A 586 -46.05 -44.77 -1.12
CA ASN A 586 -47.35 -45.37 -1.42
C ASN A 586 -47.62 -46.54 -0.45
N GLY A 587 -48.85 -47.07 -0.45
CA GLY A 587 -49.23 -48.17 0.44
C GLY A 587 -49.62 -47.67 1.83
N ILE A 588 -49.24 -48.39 2.88
CA ILE A 588 -49.62 -48.05 4.27
C ILE A 588 -48.43 -47.40 4.98
N TYR A 589 -48.68 -46.27 5.63
CA TYR A 589 -47.76 -45.61 6.55
C TYR A 589 -48.41 -45.49 7.93
N ASP A 590 -47.86 -46.23 8.89
CA ASP A 590 -48.30 -46.17 10.28
C ASP A 590 -47.80 -44.88 10.95
N ILE A 591 -48.73 -44.10 11.49
CA ILE A 591 -48.42 -42.83 12.14
C ILE A 591 -47.86 -43.10 13.54
N ASP A 592 -46.69 -42.54 13.79
CA ASP A 592 -45.95 -42.65 15.04
C ASP A 592 -46.30 -41.44 15.94
N MET A 593 -46.85 -41.72 17.11
CA MET A 593 -47.33 -40.69 18.05
C MET A 593 -46.19 -39.90 18.73
N ALA A 594 -44.94 -40.19 18.39
CA ALA A 594 -43.80 -39.35 18.75
C ALA A 594 -43.66 -38.09 17.86
N VAL A 595 -44.50 -37.91 16.83
CA VAL A 595 -44.48 -36.74 15.93
C VAL A 595 -45.83 -36.01 15.89
N ASP A 596 -45.80 -34.70 16.05
CA ASP A 596 -47.00 -33.87 16.11
C ASP A 596 -47.54 -33.48 14.73
N THR A 597 -46.65 -33.29 13.74
CA THR A 597 -47.03 -32.91 12.37
C THR A 597 -46.38 -33.79 11.31
N TYR A 598 -47.19 -34.37 10.44
CA TYR A 598 -46.78 -35.15 9.29
C TYR A 598 -47.00 -34.39 7.99
N LEU A 599 -45.94 -34.29 7.20
CA LEU A 599 -45.95 -33.79 5.82
C LEU A 599 -45.82 -34.99 4.89
N LEU A 600 -46.93 -35.45 4.33
CA LEU A 600 -46.99 -36.68 3.54
C LEU A 600 -47.14 -36.36 2.05
N SER A 601 -46.38 -37.06 1.23
CA SER A 601 -46.49 -37.07 -0.23
C SER A 601 -46.95 -38.44 -0.71
N SER A 602 -47.97 -38.45 -1.57
CA SER A 602 -48.48 -39.63 -2.27
C SER A 602 -48.18 -39.57 -3.77
N PHE A 603 -47.10 -38.87 -4.16
CA PHE A 603 -46.75 -38.67 -5.56
C PHE A 603 -46.51 -40.01 -6.28
N GLY A 604 -45.89 -40.97 -5.59
CA GLY A 604 -45.61 -42.31 -6.09
C GLY A 604 -46.77 -43.33 -6.05
N GLY A 605 -47.97 -42.93 -5.60
CA GLY A 605 -49.16 -43.80 -5.53
C GLY A 605 -50.05 -43.47 -4.32
N ALA A 606 -51.28 -44.02 -4.27
CA ALA A 606 -52.18 -43.80 -3.14
C ALA A 606 -51.54 -44.27 -1.81
N LEU A 607 -51.76 -43.49 -0.75
CA LEU A 607 -51.16 -43.68 0.57
C LEU A 607 -52.25 -43.74 1.64
N GLU A 608 -52.15 -44.71 2.54
CA GLU A 608 -52.97 -44.81 3.74
C GLU A 608 -52.13 -44.37 4.95
N ALA A 609 -52.48 -43.22 5.53
CA ALA A 609 -51.88 -42.72 6.75
C ALA A 609 -52.67 -43.26 7.94
N ARG A 610 -52.20 -44.37 8.51
CA ARG A 610 -52.96 -45.16 9.49
C ARG A 610 -52.60 -44.76 10.91
N LEU A 611 -53.57 -44.21 11.62
CA LEU A 611 -53.45 -43.89 13.05
C LEU A 611 -53.44 -45.19 13.87
N PRO A 612 -52.75 -45.22 15.03
CA PRO A 612 -52.87 -46.35 15.96
C PRO A 612 -54.30 -46.43 16.53
N PRO A 613 -54.69 -47.57 17.14
CA PRO A 613 -55.98 -47.69 17.83
C PRO A 613 -56.17 -46.53 18.82
N ALA A 614 -57.35 -45.90 18.84
CA ALA A 614 -57.58 -44.72 19.68
C ALA A 614 -57.33 -44.98 21.17
N ASN A 615 -57.54 -46.22 21.62
CA ASN A 615 -57.31 -46.66 22.99
C ASN A 615 -55.87 -47.14 23.28
N ALA A 616 -54.96 -47.07 22.32
CA ALA A 616 -53.55 -47.41 22.53
C ALA A 616 -52.92 -46.42 23.53
N PRO A 617 -52.04 -46.88 24.45
CA PRO A 617 -51.40 -46.01 25.45
C PRO A 617 -50.71 -44.77 24.85
N GLU A 618 -50.12 -44.92 23.67
CA GLU A 618 -49.44 -43.86 22.92
C GLU A 618 -50.39 -42.87 22.24
N ALA A 619 -51.66 -43.22 22.06
CA ALA A 619 -52.64 -42.42 21.32
C ALA A 619 -53.51 -41.53 22.23
N VAL A 620 -53.87 -42.01 23.42
CA VAL A 620 -54.85 -41.36 24.31
C VAL A 620 -54.45 -39.91 24.64
N GLY A 621 -55.32 -38.95 24.32
CA GLY A 621 -55.12 -37.52 24.57
C GLY A 621 -54.12 -36.83 23.62
N ARG A 622 -53.56 -37.56 22.64
CA ARG A 622 -52.63 -37.01 21.65
C ARG A 622 -53.35 -36.36 20.49
N THR A 623 -52.74 -35.32 19.98
CA THR A 623 -53.17 -34.60 18.77
C THR A 623 -52.12 -34.80 17.68
N VAL A 624 -52.54 -35.08 16.46
CA VAL A 624 -51.63 -35.19 15.30
C VAL A 624 -52.21 -34.43 14.11
N THR A 625 -51.36 -33.72 13.38
CA THR A 625 -51.71 -33.06 12.12
C THR A 625 -51.09 -33.82 10.95
N ILE A 626 -51.89 -34.20 9.96
CA ILE A 626 -51.44 -34.85 8.73
C ILE A 626 -51.78 -33.94 7.57
N LYS A 627 -50.77 -33.57 6.78
CA LYS A 627 -50.91 -32.67 5.63
C LYS A 627 -50.37 -33.32 4.36
N LYS A 628 -51.18 -33.30 3.29
CA LYS A 628 -50.73 -33.67 1.94
C LYS A 628 -49.89 -32.55 1.34
N THR A 629 -48.68 -32.86 0.90
CA THR A 629 -47.73 -31.87 0.37
C THR A 629 -47.55 -31.90 -1.14
N ASP A 630 -47.97 -32.96 -1.80
CA ASP A 630 -47.77 -33.13 -3.25
C ASP A 630 -49.02 -32.80 -4.07
N VAL A 631 -48.80 -32.55 -5.36
CA VAL A 631 -49.82 -32.15 -6.35
C VAL A 631 -50.51 -33.32 -7.06
N SER A 632 -50.12 -34.57 -6.77
CA SER A 632 -50.66 -35.72 -7.50
C SER A 632 -52.16 -35.92 -7.20
N SER A 633 -52.86 -36.57 -8.13
CA SER A 633 -54.26 -36.98 -7.97
C SER A 633 -54.43 -38.18 -7.03
N ASN A 634 -53.34 -38.76 -6.53
CA ASN A 634 -53.38 -39.84 -5.57
C ASN A 634 -53.85 -39.31 -4.21
N VAL A 635 -54.72 -40.07 -3.56
CA VAL A 635 -55.32 -39.68 -2.26
C VAL A 635 -54.44 -40.16 -1.12
N ILE A 636 -54.31 -39.32 -0.09
CA ILE A 636 -53.87 -39.76 1.24
C ILE A 636 -55.12 -40.04 2.07
N THR A 637 -55.35 -41.29 2.43
CA THR A 637 -56.49 -41.70 3.27
C THR A 637 -56.01 -41.81 4.71
N VAL A 638 -56.54 -40.96 5.59
CA VAL A 638 -56.29 -41.05 7.04
C VAL A 638 -57.28 -42.04 7.65
N SER A 639 -56.75 -43.15 8.18
CA SER A 639 -57.53 -44.26 8.74
C SER A 639 -57.08 -44.59 10.16
N GLU A 640 -57.65 -45.62 10.77
CA GLU A 640 -57.27 -46.14 12.09
C GLU A 640 -57.00 -47.65 11.99
N LEU A 641 -55.92 -48.12 12.61
CA LEU A 641 -55.61 -49.54 12.71
C LEU A 641 -56.68 -50.26 13.53
N GLY A 642 -57.46 -51.13 12.88
CA GLY A 642 -58.52 -51.90 13.53
C GLY A 642 -59.79 -51.11 13.83
N GLY A 643 -59.89 -49.86 13.36
CA GLY A 643 -61.03 -48.97 13.55
C GLY A 643 -61.52 -48.37 12.24
N ALA A 644 -62.54 -47.50 12.34
CA ALA A 644 -63.14 -46.87 11.17
C ALA A 644 -62.42 -45.57 10.73
N GLY A 645 -61.54 -45.00 11.58
CA GLY A 645 -60.84 -43.73 11.33
C GLY A 645 -61.41 -42.55 12.13
N PRO A 646 -60.84 -41.34 11.99
CA PRO A 646 -61.31 -40.14 12.69
C PRO A 646 -62.78 -39.81 12.41
N ASP A 647 -63.54 -39.43 13.45
CA ASP A 647 -65.00 -39.24 13.47
C ASP A 647 -65.80 -40.48 13.00
N GLY A 648 -65.19 -41.67 13.08
CA GLY A 648 -65.83 -42.95 12.77
C GLY A 648 -65.81 -43.33 11.27
N PHE A 649 -64.99 -42.68 10.44
CA PHE A 649 -64.80 -43.03 9.03
C PHE A 649 -63.43 -42.58 8.49
N ALA A 650 -62.94 -43.26 7.45
CA ALA A 650 -61.65 -42.94 6.84
C ALA A 650 -61.74 -41.60 6.08
N GLN A 651 -60.73 -40.74 6.24
CA GLN A 651 -60.76 -39.36 5.79
C GLN A 651 -59.82 -39.14 4.61
N PRO A 652 -60.32 -38.73 3.42
CA PRO A 652 -59.46 -38.47 2.28
C PRO A 652 -58.87 -37.05 2.32
N LEU A 653 -57.58 -36.94 2.00
CA LEU A 653 -56.88 -35.71 1.63
C LEU A 653 -56.57 -35.78 0.13
N THR A 654 -57.39 -35.11 -0.69
CA THR A 654 -57.42 -35.31 -2.15
C THR A 654 -56.62 -34.29 -2.96
N SER A 655 -56.12 -33.22 -2.33
CA SER A 655 -55.36 -32.19 -3.03
C SER A 655 -54.22 -31.64 -2.17
N GLN A 656 -53.25 -31.02 -2.85
CA GLN A 656 -52.11 -30.38 -2.20
C GLN A 656 -52.58 -29.38 -1.14
N HIS A 657 -51.85 -29.33 -0.02
CA HIS A 657 -52.09 -28.47 1.15
C HIS A 657 -53.27 -28.86 2.03
N LYS A 658 -54.08 -29.85 1.63
CA LYS A 658 -55.12 -30.36 2.51
C LYS A 658 -54.51 -30.98 3.74
N ALA A 659 -55.08 -30.66 4.89
CA ALA A 659 -54.65 -31.26 6.15
C ALA A 659 -55.84 -31.60 7.04
N ILE A 660 -55.55 -32.51 7.96
CA ILE A 660 -56.46 -32.90 9.02
C ILE A 660 -55.69 -32.95 10.32
N THR A 661 -56.27 -32.39 11.37
CA THR A 661 -55.77 -32.48 12.74
C THR A 661 -56.78 -33.27 13.55
N CYS A 662 -56.33 -34.36 14.15
CA CYS A 662 -57.15 -35.28 14.91
C CYS A 662 -56.64 -35.38 16.35
N VAL A 663 -57.54 -35.62 17.32
CA VAL A 663 -57.23 -35.91 18.72
C VAL A 663 -57.90 -37.21 19.16
N SER A 664 -57.22 -38.05 19.93
CA SER A 664 -57.85 -39.23 20.54
C SER A 664 -58.36 -38.93 21.94
N ASP A 665 -59.58 -39.38 22.27
CA ASP A 665 -60.12 -39.36 23.65
C ASP A 665 -59.89 -40.68 24.42
N GLY A 666 -59.17 -41.63 23.83
CA GLY A 666 -58.97 -42.98 24.37
C GLY A 666 -60.07 -43.99 24.01
N GLY A 667 -61.14 -43.56 23.35
CA GLY A 667 -62.17 -44.42 22.77
C GLY A 667 -62.29 -44.28 21.25
N GLN A 668 -62.08 -43.09 20.71
CA GLN A 668 -62.10 -42.79 19.27
C GLN A 668 -61.20 -41.60 18.92
N TRP A 669 -60.86 -41.48 17.64
CA TRP A 669 -60.21 -40.29 17.07
C TRP A 669 -61.26 -39.28 16.64
N TYR A 670 -61.14 -38.02 17.07
CA TYR A 670 -61.97 -36.92 16.60
C TYR A 670 -61.19 -35.95 15.73
N ILE A 671 -61.86 -35.37 14.74
CA ILE A 671 -61.31 -34.30 13.92
C ILE A 671 -61.55 -32.98 14.65
N ILE A 672 -60.47 -32.26 14.97
CA ILE A 672 -60.55 -30.92 15.58
C ILE A 672 -60.28 -29.80 14.58
N SER A 673 -59.66 -30.13 13.45
CA SER A 673 -59.49 -29.21 12.33
C SER A 673 -59.29 -29.95 11.02
N LYS A 674 -59.87 -29.44 9.93
CA LYS A 674 -59.69 -29.99 8.58
C LYS A 674 -59.76 -28.85 7.57
N PHE A 675 -58.75 -28.71 6.71
CA PHE A 675 -58.62 -27.58 5.78
C PHE A 675 -58.12 -28.01 4.41
#